data_AF-A0A1Q3Y0W3-F1
#
_entry.id   AF-A0A1Q3Y0W3-F1
#
_cell.length_a   1.000
_cell.length_b   1.000
_cell.length_c   1.000
_cell.angle_alpha   90.00
_cell.angle_beta   90.00
_cell.angle_gamma   90.00
#
_symmetry.space_group_name_H-M   'P 1'
#
loop_
_entity.id
_entity.type
_entity.pdbx_description
1 polymer ?
#
loop_
_entity_poly.entity_id
_entity_poly.type
_entity_poly.pdbx_seq_one_letter_code
_entity_poly.pdbx_strand_id
1 'polypeptide(L)'
;MTALTILICTHNRADLLQKTLASLNRARRPAMPVQILVAANACSDDTVAQMQAYQVRQAAENGLLLQILDVPTPGKSHALNAAIPTIETELIALVDDDHRVDEHYLTAIEQAAATWPEAGLYCGKILPDWDGSEPAWVHDDGPYRIYPLPVPRYDQGDVPRAITAETGPIPGGGNLIVRRHVFELAGQFSTELGPHGHDLGGGEDSEYVLRALARGERCQYAPDIVQHHYVDTERLRLGYLLKKSYQRTRSTARIHGGGSVPLYMWRKLAEYGFHSLLGLSWAKRRFYWVRTAAALGEIRGRSESGHRGKRLALPPDRGRLLTEVLALVTAASGLLAWFASGDARWSGVLAALGMAGLGTAALLAKSLLDFSQTGPRIREEVLTHYQRYTLFALARLSAWAFALMLFTGGAGVLLYFMLHTVAGVRWSAGLAAAAALLGILGGFMLQFIRALRFNPGLLVASMHYRTSRLYRLWQWATPARIAHMQSLGMGMAGLLLAAASWQLAKENRAGDLMALWASALFFTGSIAWAGWQPQARAPHKRPARAPDAPPNILMIGSDTLRADRLSALGYRRALTPHIDRLAANGALFANCYVPCARTAPSLISLLTGTWPHTHGIRDNFVDDEGTRLKVDALPTLLRKVGYRTAAISDWCGADMGKYSFGFDYTDLPEDQWNLKYLIRQGPKDLRLYVSLFTHNRLGRLFLPELYYLGGVPLTQPLGKRARRLVARLAESAQPFFLNVFYSTTHPPFASEWPWYTRYADPAYAGESKFAMARLTDPFEIIRRQGAPKEEFDLDQIIDLYDGCVAAFDDEVGRMLANLETCGLADNTVVVVYSDHGMEFFEHDTWGQGNSAVGDFSPRIPLLIRDPRLPARGTVDKVVRSIDLAPTLLELVGAPPVASMDGVSLAGCLVVDGACPELDAFNETGIWIADIPGLPDTHLRYPGLLELMEVPDRASGTLAIKPEYCRAVLAAKDRMIRHGRWKLVYQPLDSGHVLRLFDLQADPACQHDVSERHPQVRTDLWARLQAFVQASGQRPGDAAQSGQNRQ
;
A
#
# COMPACT_ATOMS: atom_id res chain seq x y z
N MET A 1 32.68 20.83 -27.11
CA MET A 1 31.99 21.83 -27.92
C MET A 1 30.51 21.52 -27.83
N THR A 2 29.69 22.50 -27.45
CA THR A 2 28.23 22.33 -27.39
C THR A 2 27.71 22.06 -28.80
N ALA A 3 26.91 21.01 -28.96
CA ALA A 3 26.28 20.61 -30.20
C ALA A 3 24.82 20.24 -29.92
N LEU A 4 23.97 20.32 -30.95
CA LEU A 4 22.53 20.11 -30.85
C LEU A 4 22.08 18.96 -31.76
N THR A 5 21.34 18.01 -31.19
CA THR A 5 20.54 17.05 -31.97
C THR A 5 19.07 17.40 -31.86
N ILE A 6 18.40 17.53 -33.00
CA ILE A 6 16.94 17.63 -33.09
C ILE A 6 16.39 16.23 -33.23
N LEU A 7 15.67 15.74 -32.22
CA LEU A 7 15.04 14.43 -32.22
C LEU A 7 13.57 14.56 -32.61
N ILE A 8 13.18 13.88 -33.68
CA ILE A 8 11.80 13.82 -34.18
C ILE A 8 11.35 12.36 -34.16
N CYS A 9 10.26 12.06 -33.46
CA CYS A 9 9.62 10.75 -33.51
C CYS A 9 8.42 10.82 -34.46
N THR A 10 8.34 9.88 -35.40
CA THR A 10 7.24 9.84 -36.38
C THR A 10 6.61 8.46 -36.48
N HIS A 11 5.32 8.39 -36.78
CA HIS A 11 4.59 7.15 -37.08
C HIS A 11 3.57 7.40 -38.18
N ASN A 12 3.85 6.89 -39.38
CA ASN A 12 2.99 6.98 -40.57
C ASN A 12 2.53 8.41 -40.94
N ARG A 13 3.47 9.36 -41.03
CA ARG A 13 3.20 10.81 -41.21
C ARG A 13 4.20 11.50 -42.13
N ALA A 14 4.59 10.83 -43.21
CA ALA A 14 5.62 11.30 -44.14
C ALA A 14 5.42 12.77 -44.60
N ASP A 15 4.20 13.15 -44.97
CA ASP A 15 3.90 14.50 -45.50
C ASP A 15 4.11 15.63 -44.47
N LEU A 16 3.74 15.40 -43.21
CA LEU A 16 3.92 16.39 -42.14
C LEU A 16 5.40 16.49 -41.75
N LEU A 17 6.06 15.35 -41.64
CA LEU A 17 7.49 15.28 -41.38
C LEU A 17 8.32 16.03 -42.44
N GLN A 18 7.98 15.90 -43.72
CA GLN A 18 8.64 16.67 -44.78
C GLN A 18 8.51 18.18 -44.58
N LYS A 19 7.34 18.67 -44.14
CA LYS A 19 7.12 20.09 -43.85
C LYS A 19 7.96 20.55 -42.65
N THR A 20 8.02 19.74 -41.59
CA THR A 20 8.87 19.98 -40.41
C THR A 20 10.34 20.09 -40.80
N LEU A 21 10.88 19.09 -41.52
CA LEU A 21 12.26 19.09 -42.00
C LEU A 21 12.56 20.30 -42.90
N ALA A 22 11.63 20.68 -43.78
CA ALA A 22 11.79 21.86 -44.63
C ALA A 22 11.82 23.17 -43.84
N SER A 23 11.12 23.27 -42.70
CA SER A 23 11.20 24.44 -41.81
C SER A 23 12.53 24.50 -41.05
N LEU A 24 13.02 23.36 -40.55
CA LEU A 24 14.30 23.25 -39.86
C LEU A 24 15.49 23.59 -40.76
N ASN A 25 15.43 23.20 -42.04
CA ASN A 25 16.45 23.57 -43.01
C ASN A 25 16.42 25.07 -43.38
N ARG A 26 15.27 25.74 -43.27
CA ARG A 26 15.11 27.19 -43.52
C ARG A 26 15.50 28.06 -42.31
N ALA A 27 15.50 27.50 -41.10
CA ALA A 27 15.91 28.23 -39.90
C ALA A 27 17.37 28.68 -39.97
N ARG A 28 17.67 29.85 -39.41
CA ARG A 28 19.03 30.42 -39.37
C ARG A 28 19.96 29.48 -38.60
N ARG A 29 21.15 29.24 -39.17
CA ARG A 29 22.16 28.36 -38.60
C ARG A 29 22.79 29.02 -37.36
N PRO A 30 22.84 28.34 -36.20
CA PRO A 30 23.62 28.81 -35.05
C PRO A 30 25.12 28.55 -35.27
N ALA A 31 25.97 29.04 -34.37
CA ALA A 31 27.41 28.76 -34.44
C ALA A 31 27.72 27.31 -34.03
N MET A 32 26.93 26.73 -33.13
CA MET A 32 27.04 25.33 -32.72
C MET A 32 26.65 24.35 -33.84
N PRO A 33 27.30 23.18 -33.96
CA PRO A 33 26.88 22.14 -34.89
C PRO A 33 25.47 21.62 -34.58
N VAL A 34 24.67 21.41 -35.63
CA VAL A 34 23.28 20.91 -35.53
C VAL A 34 23.09 19.69 -36.44
N GLN A 35 22.43 18.66 -35.91
CA GLN A 35 22.00 17.48 -36.66
C GLN A 35 20.55 17.11 -36.35
N ILE A 36 19.90 16.32 -37.21
CA ILE A 36 18.55 15.81 -37.05
C ILE A 36 18.60 14.28 -36.94
N LEU A 37 17.91 13.73 -35.95
CA LEU A 37 17.65 12.31 -35.81
C LEU A 37 16.15 12.05 -35.89
N VAL A 38 15.72 11.30 -36.90
CA VAL A 38 14.34 10.85 -37.05
C VAL A 38 14.22 9.43 -36.54
N ALA A 39 13.45 9.23 -35.47
CA ALA A 39 13.05 7.91 -34.99
C ALA A 39 11.74 7.49 -35.68
N ALA A 40 11.85 6.65 -36.71
CA ALA A 40 10.73 6.06 -37.41
C ALA A 40 10.13 4.94 -36.55
N ASN A 41 9.02 5.24 -35.88
CA ASN A 41 8.45 4.36 -34.88
C ASN A 41 7.43 3.41 -35.51
N ALA A 42 7.79 2.14 -35.72
CA ALA A 42 6.92 1.10 -36.23
C ALA A 42 6.11 1.55 -37.46
N CYS A 43 6.73 2.31 -38.37
CA CYS A 43 6.07 2.79 -39.57
C CYS A 43 5.76 1.62 -40.49
N SER A 44 4.53 1.57 -40.97
CA SER A 44 4.01 0.54 -41.88
C SER A 44 3.66 1.11 -43.27
N ASP A 45 3.74 2.42 -43.43
CA ASP A 45 3.57 3.12 -44.71
C ASP A 45 4.93 3.38 -45.39
N ASP A 46 4.94 4.26 -46.39
CA ASP A 46 6.14 4.64 -47.13
C ASP A 46 7.02 5.69 -46.43
N THR A 47 6.75 6.05 -45.16
CA THR A 47 7.50 7.08 -44.41
C THR A 47 9.00 6.80 -44.43
N VAL A 48 9.45 5.56 -44.16
CA VAL A 48 10.88 5.23 -44.12
C VAL A 48 11.52 5.39 -45.50
N ALA A 49 10.86 4.91 -46.57
CA ALA A 49 11.35 5.02 -47.94
C ALA A 49 11.43 6.49 -48.40
N GLN A 50 10.41 7.29 -48.08
CA GLN A 50 10.40 8.72 -48.37
C GLN A 50 11.50 9.47 -47.61
N MET A 51 11.78 9.11 -46.36
CA MET A 51 12.83 9.74 -45.56
C MET A 51 14.23 9.38 -46.05
N GLN A 52 14.46 8.14 -46.51
CA GLN A 52 15.72 7.76 -47.16
C GLN A 52 15.93 8.56 -48.46
N ALA A 53 14.88 8.72 -49.28
CA ALA A 53 14.95 9.56 -50.48
C ALA A 53 15.17 11.05 -50.15
N TYR A 54 14.61 11.54 -49.04
CA TYR A 54 14.86 12.89 -48.53
C TYR A 54 16.32 13.07 -48.08
N GLN A 55 16.88 12.12 -47.33
CA GLN A 55 18.26 12.14 -46.85
C GLN A 55 19.28 12.28 -48.00
N VAL A 56 19.06 11.54 -49.10
CA VAL A 56 19.91 11.62 -50.31
C VAL A 56 19.81 12.98 -50.98
N ARG A 57 18.60 13.55 -51.11
CA ARG A 57 18.40 14.90 -51.68
C ARG A 57 19.04 15.99 -50.82
N GLN A 58 18.87 15.91 -49.51
CA GLN A 58 19.36 16.92 -48.57
C GLN A 58 20.89 17.02 -48.54
N ALA A 59 21.59 15.90 -48.71
CA ALA A 59 23.05 15.87 -48.84
C ALA A 59 23.56 16.64 -50.08
N ALA A 60 22.73 16.77 -51.13
CA ALA A 60 23.05 17.56 -52.32
C ALA A 60 22.72 19.06 -52.18
N GLU A 61 21.85 19.44 -51.23
CA GLU A 61 21.32 20.79 -51.04
C GLU A 61 21.92 21.55 -49.84
N ASN A 62 23.01 21.04 -49.25
CA ASN A 62 23.68 21.61 -48.06
C ASN A 62 22.74 21.81 -46.84
N GLY A 63 21.80 20.88 -46.65
CA GLY A 63 20.88 20.86 -45.50
C GLY A 63 21.52 20.34 -44.20
N LEU A 64 20.76 20.34 -43.09
CA LEU A 64 21.21 19.72 -41.83
C LEU A 64 21.48 18.23 -42.01
N LEU A 65 22.48 17.70 -41.32
CA LEU A 65 22.74 16.26 -41.32
C LEU A 65 21.52 15.52 -40.77
N LEU A 66 20.94 14.63 -41.56
CA LEU A 66 19.78 13.82 -41.18
C LEU A 66 20.20 12.36 -40.98
N GLN A 67 19.82 11.78 -39.85
CA GLN A 67 19.94 10.36 -39.53
C GLN A 67 18.55 9.76 -39.29
N ILE A 68 18.40 8.47 -39.59
CA ILE A 68 17.14 7.74 -39.45
C ILE A 68 17.40 6.51 -38.57
N LEU A 69 16.59 6.34 -37.54
CA LEU A 69 16.57 5.18 -36.66
C LEU A 69 15.23 4.47 -36.78
N ASP A 70 15.25 3.18 -37.14
CA ASP A 70 14.05 2.34 -37.14
C ASP A 70 13.79 1.80 -35.72
N VAL A 71 12.57 1.98 -35.22
CA VAL A 71 12.16 1.53 -33.88
C VAL A 71 10.96 0.60 -34.04
N PRO A 72 11.13 -0.73 -33.93
CA PRO A 72 10.07 -1.70 -34.24
C PRO A 72 8.94 -1.74 -33.21
N THR A 73 9.17 -1.22 -32.00
CA THR A 73 8.20 -1.26 -30.90
C THR A 73 7.29 -0.03 -30.94
N PRO A 74 5.96 -0.17 -31.12
CA PRO A 74 5.05 0.97 -31.29
C PRO A 74 4.88 1.80 -30.00
N GLY A 75 4.99 3.12 -30.13
CA GLY A 75 4.73 4.12 -29.09
C GLY A 75 5.78 5.24 -29.06
N LYS A 76 5.33 6.49 -28.86
CA LYS A 76 6.24 7.67 -28.84
C LYS A 76 7.33 7.52 -27.78
N SER A 77 6.99 7.10 -26.57
CA SER A 77 7.98 6.88 -25.50
C SER A 77 8.96 5.75 -25.84
N HIS A 78 8.53 4.71 -26.56
CA HIS A 78 9.44 3.67 -27.05
C HIS A 78 10.44 4.24 -28.07
N ALA A 79 9.97 5.11 -28.97
CA ALA A 79 10.83 5.80 -29.92
C ALA A 79 11.85 6.73 -29.23
N LEU A 80 11.39 7.57 -28.30
CA LEU A 80 12.25 8.44 -27.49
C LEU A 80 13.30 7.62 -26.71
N ASN A 81 12.86 6.59 -25.99
CA ASN A 81 13.75 5.77 -25.16
C ASN A 81 14.73 4.92 -25.98
N ALA A 82 14.42 4.60 -27.25
CA ALA A 82 15.34 3.93 -28.16
C ALA A 82 16.35 4.92 -28.79
N ALA A 83 15.90 6.14 -29.10
CA ALA A 83 16.72 7.14 -29.79
C ALA A 83 17.71 7.85 -28.87
N ILE A 84 17.28 8.29 -27.68
CA ILE A 84 18.09 9.11 -26.76
C ILE A 84 19.46 8.49 -26.43
N PRO A 85 19.59 7.17 -26.14
CA PRO A 85 20.89 6.55 -25.87
C PRO A 85 21.89 6.63 -27.03
N THR A 86 21.41 6.80 -28.26
CA THR A 86 22.25 6.91 -29.48
C THR A 86 22.76 8.33 -29.73
N ILE A 87 22.25 9.33 -29.00
CA ILE A 87 22.59 10.73 -29.23
C ILE A 87 23.82 11.11 -28.41
N GLU A 88 24.83 11.65 -29.10
CA GLU A 88 26.09 12.03 -28.45
C GLU A 88 26.17 13.50 -28.02
N THR A 89 25.31 14.35 -28.58
CA THR A 89 25.37 15.80 -28.41
C THR A 89 24.95 16.26 -27.00
N GLU A 90 25.45 17.42 -26.58
CA GLU A 90 25.14 18.00 -25.26
C GLU A 90 23.67 18.41 -25.11
N LEU A 91 23.08 18.99 -26.18
CA LEU A 91 21.69 19.42 -26.22
C LEU A 91 20.87 18.53 -27.13
N ILE A 92 19.65 18.23 -26.69
CA ILE A 92 18.66 17.45 -27.43
C ILE A 92 17.37 18.26 -27.49
N ALA A 93 16.98 18.73 -28.67
CA ALA A 93 15.71 19.42 -28.90
C ALA A 93 14.67 18.43 -29.42
N LEU A 94 13.56 18.30 -28.70
CA LEU A 94 12.42 17.48 -29.08
C LEU A 94 11.48 18.32 -29.96
N VAL A 95 11.22 17.85 -31.17
CA VAL A 95 10.33 18.50 -32.15
C VAL A 95 9.34 17.45 -32.66
N ASP A 96 8.04 17.79 -32.64
CA ASP A 96 6.99 16.90 -33.15
C ASP A 96 6.93 16.96 -34.69
N ASP A 97 6.51 15.85 -35.32
CA ASP A 97 6.45 15.71 -36.77
C ASP A 97 5.34 16.52 -37.45
N ASP A 98 4.51 17.21 -36.67
CA ASP A 98 3.48 18.15 -37.11
C ASP A 98 3.76 19.61 -36.68
N HIS A 99 5.03 19.94 -36.39
CA HIS A 99 5.48 21.30 -36.07
C HIS A 99 6.35 21.93 -37.17
N ARG A 100 6.19 23.23 -37.37
CA ARG A 100 7.15 24.09 -38.08
C ARG A 100 7.92 24.93 -37.07
N VAL A 101 9.20 25.17 -37.30
CA VAL A 101 9.99 26.07 -36.45
C VAL A 101 10.01 27.50 -36.99
N ASP A 102 10.16 28.48 -36.10
CA ASP A 102 10.44 29.87 -36.48
C ASP A 102 11.82 30.04 -37.12
N GLU A 103 12.02 31.10 -37.92
CA GLU A 103 13.30 31.36 -38.59
C GLU A 103 14.47 31.49 -37.60
N HIS A 104 14.23 31.96 -36.37
CA HIS A 104 15.24 32.16 -35.32
C HIS A 104 15.35 31.00 -34.34
N TYR A 105 14.59 29.92 -34.51
CA TYR A 105 14.46 28.83 -33.54
C TYR A 105 15.81 28.25 -33.07
N LEU A 106 16.71 27.92 -34.01
CA LEU A 106 18.00 27.31 -33.68
C LEU A 106 18.96 28.28 -32.98
N THR A 107 18.99 29.54 -33.43
CA THR A 107 19.78 30.60 -32.80
C THR A 107 19.24 30.97 -31.41
N ALA A 108 17.92 30.90 -31.20
CA ALA A 108 17.30 31.13 -29.90
C ALA A 108 17.64 30.02 -28.90
N ILE A 109 17.76 28.76 -29.33
CA ILE A 109 18.24 27.65 -28.47
C ILE A 109 19.69 27.90 -28.03
N GLU A 110 20.57 28.27 -28.97
CA GLU A 110 21.97 28.58 -28.66
C GLU A 110 22.07 29.74 -27.66
N GLN A 111 21.31 30.82 -27.89
CA GLN A 111 21.28 31.98 -27.02
C GLN A 111 20.73 31.63 -25.62
N ALA A 112 19.66 30.83 -25.53
CA ALA A 112 19.11 30.40 -24.25
C ALA A 112 20.10 29.53 -23.47
N ALA A 113 20.77 28.58 -24.13
CA ALA A 113 21.78 27.74 -23.51
C ALA A 113 23.00 28.52 -23.01
N ALA A 114 23.39 29.59 -23.72
CA ALA A 114 24.46 30.49 -23.32
C ALA A 114 24.05 31.45 -22.18
N THR A 115 22.79 31.91 -22.18
CA THR A 115 22.28 32.86 -21.18
C THR A 115 22.03 32.20 -19.82
N TRP A 116 21.54 30.96 -19.82
CA TRP A 116 21.24 30.19 -18.61
C TRP A 116 21.98 28.84 -18.62
N PRO A 117 23.31 28.84 -18.46
CA PRO A 117 24.13 27.62 -18.52
C PRO A 117 23.78 26.59 -17.43
N GLU A 118 23.21 27.05 -16.31
CA GLU A 118 22.79 26.24 -15.17
C GLU A 118 21.43 25.56 -15.34
N ALA A 119 20.70 25.82 -16.43
CA ALA A 119 19.44 25.17 -16.71
C ALA A 119 19.64 23.82 -17.41
N GLY A 120 19.09 22.75 -16.84
CA GLY A 120 19.06 21.41 -17.44
C GLY A 120 18.04 21.29 -18.57
N LEU A 121 16.95 22.06 -18.51
CA LEU A 121 15.87 22.07 -19.49
C LEU A 121 15.55 23.48 -19.98
N TYR A 122 15.18 23.59 -21.25
CA TYR A 122 14.67 24.81 -21.86
C TYR A 122 13.35 24.52 -22.59
N CYS A 123 12.45 25.49 -22.60
CA CYS A 123 11.20 25.41 -23.36
C CYS A 123 10.83 26.78 -23.92
N GLY A 124 9.97 26.79 -24.93
CA GLY A 124 9.50 28.03 -25.56
C GLY A 124 8.07 27.94 -26.06
N LYS A 125 7.68 28.88 -26.93
CA LYS A 125 6.31 28.99 -27.42
C LYS A 125 5.94 27.86 -28.37
N ILE A 126 4.73 27.33 -28.21
CA ILE A 126 4.03 26.51 -29.19
C ILE A 126 2.75 27.24 -29.55
N LEU A 127 2.66 27.70 -30.79
CA LEU A 127 1.53 28.46 -31.30
C LEU A 127 0.78 27.64 -32.35
N PRO A 128 -0.56 27.66 -32.40
CA PRO A 128 -1.27 27.09 -33.54
C PRO A 128 -0.89 27.80 -34.85
N ASP A 129 -0.66 27.03 -35.93
CA ASP A 129 -0.47 27.57 -37.28
C ASP A 129 -1.85 27.73 -37.96
N TRP A 130 -2.54 28.82 -37.67
CA TRP A 130 -3.84 29.12 -38.28
C TRP A 130 -3.68 29.59 -39.72
N ASP A 131 -4.45 29.00 -40.64
CA ASP A 131 -4.50 29.38 -42.06
C ASP A 131 -5.85 29.99 -42.47
N GLY A 132 -6.77 30.17 -41.52
CA GLY A 132 -8.11 30.72 -41.74
C GLY A 132 -9.17 29.66 -42.10
N SER A 133 -8.81 28.38 -42.18
CA SER A 133 -9.74 27.28 -42.42
C SER A 133 -10.46 26.78 -41.15
N GLU A 134 -10.10 27.31 -39.98
CA GLU A 134 -10.66 26.87 -38.70
C GLU A 134 -12.12 27.32 -38.48
N PRO A 135 -12.94 26.51 -37.79
CA PRO A 135 -14.30 26.90 -37.44
C PRO A 135 -14.32 28.12 -36.49
N ALA A 136 -15.24 29.07 -36.72
CA ALA A 136 -15.35 30.30 -35.95
C ALA A 136 -15.40 30.12 -34.41
N TRP A 137 -15.95 29.00 -33.93
CA TRP A 137 -16.06 28.73 -32.50
C TRP A 137 -14.72 28.59 -31.77
N VAL A 138 -13.64 28.29 -32.50
CA VAL A 138 -12.30 28.13 -31.95
C VAL A 138 -11.78 29.45 -31.35
N HIS A 139 -12.33 30.57 -31.82
CA HIS A 139 -12.03 31.93 -31.39
C HIS A 139 -13.09 32.51 -30.42
N ASP A 140 -13.99 31.69 -29.88
CA ASP A 140 -15.00 32.13 -28.90
C ASP A 140 -14.30 32.61 -27.60
N ASP A 141 -14.54 33.85 -27.16
CA ASP A 141 -14.04 34.40 -25.87
C ASP A 141 -15.10 34.44 -24.75
N GLY A 142 -16.29 33.87 -25.00
CA GLY A 142 -17.40 33.84 -24.06
C GLY A 142 -17.31 32.75 -22.96
N PRO A 143 -18.30 32.69 -22.05
CA PRO A 143 -18.31 31.75 -20.91
C PRO A 143 -18.39 30.26 -21.31
N TYR A 144 -18.68 29.96 -22.58
CA TYR A 144 -18.74 28.60 -23.12
C TYR A 144 -17.57 28.28 -24.07
N ARG A 145 -16.49 29.05 -23.99
CA ARG A 145 -15.23 28.76 -24.69
C ARG A 145 -14.72 27.37 -24.36
N ILE A 146 -14.35 26.61 -25.38
CA ILE A 146 -13.79 25.26 -25.21
C ILE A 146 -12.28 25.40 -25.04
N TYR A 147 -11.80 25.12 -23.82
CA TYR A 147 -10.37 25.16 -23.49
C TYR A 147 -9.99 23.97 -22.57
N PRO A 148 -8.79 23.36 -22.76
CA PRO A 148 -7.84 23.61 -23.84
C PRO A 148 -8.34 23.10 -25.19
N LEU A 149 -7.89 23.73 -26.28
CA LEU A 149 -8.17 23.28 -27.65
C LEU A 149 -7.47 21.94 -27.94
N PRO A 150 -7.94 21.17 -28.93
CA PRO A 150 -7.28 19.95 -29.39
C PRO A 150 -6.00 20.24 -30.19
N VAL A 151 -5.58 21.50 -30.27
CA VAL A 151 -4.30 21.95 -30.83
C VAL A 151 -3.40 22.36 -29.66
N PRO A 152 -2.18 21.80 -29.55
CA PRO A 152 -1.18 22.25 -28.59
C PRO A 152 -0.96 23.77 -28.67
N ARG A 153 -1.07 24.43 -27.53
CA ARG A 153 -0.69 25.83 -27.35
C ARG A 153 0.04 25.95 -26.01
N TYR A 154 1.26 26.45 -26.05
CA TYR A 154 2.07 26.74 -24.88
C TYR A 154 2.67 28.13 -25.04
N ASP A 155 2.20 29.08 -24.24
CA ASP A 155 2.57 30.49 -24.36
C ASP A 155 2.51 31.10 -22.97
N GLN A 156 3.68 31.43 -22.42
CA GLN A 156 3.83 32.07 -21.11
C GLN A 156 4.11 33.58 -21.27
N GLY A 157 3.74 34.18 -22.40
CA GLY A 157 4.04 35.57 -22.72
C GLY A 157 5.48 35.79 -23.17
N ASP A 158 5.88 37.06 -23.18
CA ASP A 158 7.13 37.54 -23.82
C ASP A 158 8.30 37.73 -22.84
N VAL A 159 8.13 37.35 -21.58
CA VAL A 159 9.16 37.52 -20.54
C VAL A 159 9.77 36.16 -20.20
N PRO A 160 11.11 36.00 -20.28
CA PRO A 160 11.79 34.81 -19.83
C PRO A 160 11.55 34.55 -18.33
N ARG A 161 11.34 33.30 -17.94
CA ARG A 161 11.12 32.93 -16.53
C ARG A 161 11.51 31.48 -16.26
N ALA A 162 11.83 31.17 -15.01
CA ALA A 162 11.95 29.79 -14.57
C ALA A 162 10.56 29.14 -14.49
N ILE A 163 10.46 27.88 -14.92
CA ILE A 163 9.27 27.04 -14.75
C ILE A 163 9.44 26.26 -13.45
N THR A 164 8.50 26.41 -12.53
CA THR A 164 8.44 25.62 -11.29
C THR A 164 7.15 24.79 -11.27
N ALA A 165 7.12 23.72 -10.47
CA ALA A 165 5.92 22.91 -10.28
C ALA A 165 4.72 23.72 -9.72
N GLU A 166 5.01 24.84 -9.05
CA GLU A 166 4.02 25.71 -8.37
C GLU A 166 3.51 26.84 -9.28
N THR A 167 4.25 27.20 -10.34
CA THR A 167 3.99 28.40 -11.16
C THR A 167 3.88 28.09 -12.66
N GLY A 168 2.64 27.92 -13.12
CA GLY A 168 2.30 27.87 -14.55
C GLY A 168 2.24 26.45 -15.14
N PRO A 169 1.71 26.31 -16.37
CA PRO A 169 1.64 25.00 -17.03
C PRO A 169 3.03 24.44 -17.35
N ILE A 170 3.20 23.13 -17.13
CA ILE A 170 4.42 22.38 -17.48
C ILE A 170 4.52 22.23 -19.01
N PRO A 171 5.71 22.44 -19.61
CA PRO A 171 5.88 22.27 -21.05
C PRO A 171 5.63 20.82 -21.49
N GLY A 172 5.12 20.67 -22.71
CA GLY A 172 5.05 19.38 -23.41
C GLY A 172 6.30 19.12 -24.24
N GLY A 173 6.46 17.91 -24.76
CA GLY A 173 7.68 17.48 -25.47
C GLY A 173 7.87 18.16 -26.83
N GLY A 174 6.83 18.70 -27.45
CA GLY A 174 6.93 19.31 -28.79
C GLY A 174 7.76 20.60 -28.87
N ASN A 175 8.19 21.20 -27.75
CA ASN A 175 9.18 22.28 -27.72
C ASN A 175 10.00 22.25 -26.42
N LEU A 176 10.62 21.09 -26.17
CA LEU A 176 11.45 20.85 -25.01
C LEU A 176 12.89 20.59 -25.45
N ILE A 177 13.85 21.30 -24.85
CA ILE A 177 15.28 21.11 -25.08
C ILE A 177 15.89 20.64 -23.77
N VAL A 178 16.64 19.56 -23.83
CA VAL A 178 17.13 18.86 -22.64
C VAL A 178 18.63 18.66 -22.77
N ARG A 179 19.38 18.98 -21.70
CA ARG A 179 20.80 18.63 -21.60
C ARG A 179 20.95 17.14 -21.37
N ARG A 180 21.95 16.53 -22.00
CA ARG A 180 22.16 15.07 -21.98
C ARG A 180 22.15 14.46 -20.57
N HIS A 181 22.84 15.09 -19.62
CA HIS A 181 22.92 14.59 -18.23
C HIS A 181 21.57 14.49 -17.54
N VAL A 182 20.56 15.27 -17.97
CA VAL A 182 19.22 15.21 -17.40
C VAL A 182 18.54 13.88 -17.72
N PHE A 183 18.85 13.23 -18.84
CA PHE A 183 18.31 11.89 -19.15
C PHE A 183 18.88 10.81 -18.23
N GLU A 184 20.14 10.95 -17.81
CA GLU A 184 20.77 10.08 -16.82
C GLU A 184 20.19 10.34 -15.42
N LEU A 185 19.97 11.62 -15.09
CA LEU A 185 19.39 12.03 -13.81
C LEU A 185 17.92 11.66 -13.68
N ALA A 186 17.08 11.92 -14.68
CA ALA A 186 15.62 11.76 -14.61
C ALA A 186 15.17 10.35 -15.03
N GLY A 187 15.96 9.63 -15.81
CA GLY A 187 15.65 8.30 -16.35
C GLY A 187 14.80 8.35 -17.62
N GLN A 188 14.22 7.21 -18.02
CA GLN A 188 13.47 7.08 -19.26
C GLN A 188 12.07 7.73 -19.21
N PHE A 189 11.51 8.07 -20.38
CA PHE A 189 10.10 8.47 -20.50
C PHE A 189 9.18 7.30 -20.14
N SER A 190 8.08 7.58 -19.43
CA SER A 190 7.11 6.56 -19.04
C SER A 190 6.40 5.95 -20.25
N THR A 191 6.67 4.68 -20.53
CA THR A 191 6.00 3.92 -21.61
C THR A 191 4.53 3.63 -21.30
N GLU A 192 4.10 3.77 -20.04
CA GLU A 192 2.69 3.58 -19.65
C GLU A 192 1.82 4.82 -19.84
N LEU A 193 2.44 6.00 -19.96
CA LEU A 193 1.78 7.30 -20.11
C LEU A 193 1.86 7.85 -21.55
N GLY A 194 2.77 7.31 -22.37
CA GLY A 194 2.94 7.70 -23.76
C GLY A 194 1.83 7.20 -24.70
N PRO A 195 1.60 7.89 -25.82
CA PRO A 195 0.68 7.43 -26.86
C PRO A 195 1.24 6.21 -27.60
N HIS A 196 0.35 5.27 -27.94
CA HIS A 196 0.62 4.15 -28.84
C HIS A 196 -0.21 4.29 -30.13
N GLY A 197 0.45 4.35 -31.28
CA GLY A 197 -0.21 4.56 -32.58
C GLY A 197 -0.99 5.88 -32.62
N HIS A 198 -2.26 5.83 -33.07
CA HIS A 198 -3.15 7.01 -33.11
C HIS A 198 -3.93 7.27 -31.79
N ASP A 199 -3.47 6.76 -30.64
CA ASP A 199 -4.09 7.10 -29.35
C ASP A 199 -3.94 8.60 -29.04
N LEU A 200 -4.98 9.20 -28.46
CA LEU A 200 -5.03 10.61 -28.07
C LEU A 200 -4.61 10.84 -26.61
N GLY A 201 -4.19 9.77 -25.92
CA GLY A 201 -3.53 9.82 -24.62
C GLY A 201 -2.15 10.48 -24.70
N GLY A 202 -1.64 10.91 -23.55
CA GLY A 202 -0.34 11.59 -23.44
C GLY A 202 -0.17 12.24 -22.08
N GLY A 203 1.08 12.30 -21.61
CA GLY A 203 1.43 12.74 -20.25
C GLY A 203 2.84 12.38 -19.80
N GLU A 204 3.55 11.58 -20.59
CA GLU A 204 4.95 11.20 -20.44
C GLU A 204 5.89 12.42 -20.40
N ASP A 205 5.63 13.44 -21.22
CA ASP A 205 6.49 14.63 -21.31
C ASP A 205 6.39 15.47 -20.04
N SER A 206 5.15 15.73 -19.58
CA SER A 206 4.91 16.49 -18.36
C SER A 206 5.37 15.74 -17.11
N GLU A 207 5.20 14.42 -17.07
CA GLU A 207 5.74 13.58 -16.00
C GLU A 207 7.27 13.63 -15.99
N TYR A 208 7.93 13.52 -17.14
CA TYR A 208 9.38 13.62 -17.26
C TYR A 208 9.91 14.97 -16.76
N VAL A 209 9.31 16.08 -17.18
CA VAL A 209 9.70 17.43 -16.74
C VAL A 209 9.50 17.60 -15.23
N LEU A 210 8.35 17.18 -14.69
CA LEU A 210 8.08 17.24 -13.26
C LEU A 210 9.08 16.41 -12.46
N ARG A 211 9.42 15.21 -12.94
CA ARG A 211 10.42 14.32 -12.34
C ARG A 211 11.81 14.92 -12.37
N ALA A 212 12.20 15.60 -13.45
CA ALA A 212 13.47 16.32 -13.52
C ALA A 212 13.53 17.49 -12.52
N LEU A 213 12.48 18.32 -12.46
CA LEU A 213 12.38 19.43 -11.51
C LEU A 213 12.44 18.95 -10.05
N ALA A 214 11.74 17.86 -9.72
CA ALA A 214 11.76 17.25 -8.39
C ALA A 214 13.14 16.71 -7.99
N ARG A 215 14.02 16.42 -8.97
CA ARG A 215 15.41 16.01 -8.75
C ARG A 215 16.39 17.19 -8.69
N GLY A 216 15.87 18.42 -8.64
CA GLY A 216 16.65 19.65 -8.47
C GLY A 216 17.05 20.34 -9.76
N GLU A 217 16.60 19.86 -10.92
CA GLU A 217 16.88 20.52 -12.20
C GLU A 217 16.10 21.81 -12.41
N ARG A 218 16.66 22.68 -13.25
CA ARG A 218 16.03 23.94 -13.63
C ARG A 218 15.49 23.86 -15.06
N CYS A 219 14.22 24.24 -15.21
CA CYS A 219 13.59 24.42 -16.51
C CYS A 219 13.40 25.91 -16.79
N GLN A 220 13.98 26.41 -17.87
CA GLN A 220 13.91 27.82 -18.26
C GLN A 220 12.96 28.02 -19.45
N TYR A 221 12.01 28.93 -19.31
CA TYR A 221 11.18 29.41 -20.41
C TYR A 221 11.89 30.55 -21.16
N ALA A 222 12.12 30.34 -22.46
CA ALA A 222 12.71 31.30 -23.38
C ALA A 222 11.68 31.63 -24.50
N PRO A 223 11.09 32.84 -24.51
CA PRO A 223 9.97 33.19 -25.40
C PRO A 223 10.35 33.23 -26.88
N ASP A 224 11.64 33.41 -27.20
CA ASP A 224 12.16 33.48 -28.58
C ASP A 224 12.33 32.09 -29.22
N ILE A 225 12.24 31.02 -28.44
CA ILE A 225 12.20 29.65 -28.98
C ILE A 225 10.76 29.36 -29.42
N VAL A 226 10.45 29.62 -30.69
CA VAL A 226 9.07 29.54 -31.21
C VAL A 226 8.89 28.38 -32.18
N GLN A 227 7.81 27.62 -31.99
CA GLN A 227 7.31 26.62 -32.94
C GLN A 227 5.83 26.86 -33.24
N HIS A 228 5.40 26.52 -34.45
CA HIS A 228 4.00 26.50 -34.84
C HIS A 228 3.51 25.08 -35.11
N HIS A 229 2.41 24.68 -34.48
CA HIS A 229 1.78 23.38 -34.68
C HIS A 229 0.80 23.45 -35.86
N TYR A 230 0.99 22.61 -36.89
CA TYR A 230 0.08 22.53 -38.04
C TYR A 230 -1.34 22.11 -37.59
N VAL A 231 -2.35 22.89 -37.95
CA VAL A 231 -3.72 22.63 -37.49
C VAL A 231 -4.48 21.76 -38.49
N ASP A 232 -4.74 20.52 -38.11
CA ASP A 232 -5.66 19.65 -38.84
C ASP A 232 -7.11 19.92 -38.42
N THR A 233 -7.96 20.36 -39.37
CA THR A 233 -9.36 20.70 -39.14
C THR A 233 -10.21 19.51 -38.69
N GLU A 234 -9.79 18.27 -38.97
CA GLU A 234 -10.47 17.07 -38.44
C GLU A 234 -10.41 17.01 -36.90
N ARG A 235 -9.33 17.54 -36.31
CA ARG A 235 -9.18 17.64 -34.84
C ARG A 235 -10.19 18.59 -34.21
N LEU A 236 -10.80 19.49 -34.99
CA LEU A 236 -11.77 20.49 -34.54
C LEU A 236 -13.23 19.99 -34.63
N ARG A 237 -13.46 18.74 -35.09
CA ARG A 237 -14.78 18.11 -35.05
C ARG A 237 -15.17 17.70 -33.64
N LEU A 238 -16.46 17.82 -33.30
CA LEU A 238 -16.97 17.51 -31.96
C LEU A 238 -16.62 16.10 -31.48
N GLY A 239 -16.73 15.08 -32.34
CA GLY A 239 -16.37 13.70 -31.97
C GLY A 239 -14.92 13.57 -31.51
N TYR A 240 -14.00 14.26 -32.17
CA TYR A 240 -12.59 14.30 -31.78
C TYR A 240 -12.39 15.08 -30.47
N LEU A 241 -13.07 16.22 -30.29
CA LEU A 241 -13.03 16.99 -29.04
C LEU A 241 -13.44 16.17 -27.82
N LEU A 242 -14.53 15.40 -27.94
CA LEU A 242 -15.00 14.52 -26.85
C LEU A 242 -13.99 13.42 -26.56
N LYS A 243 -13.51 12.72 -27.59
CA LYS A 243 -12.52 11.64 -27.45
C LYS A 243 -11.22 12.16 -26.83
N LYS A 244 -10.71 13.29 -27.31
CA LYS A 244 -9.48 13.92 -26.80
C LYS A 244 -9.67 14.44 -25.38
N SER A 245 -10.79 15.08 -25.08
CA SER A 245 -11.10 15.58 -23.73
C SER A 245 -11.14 14.44 -22.71
N TYR A 246 -11.80 13.33 -23.04
CA TYR A 246 -11.80 12.11 -22.24
C TYR A 246 -10.40 11.53 -22.06
N GLN A 247 -9.67 11.26 -23.14
CA GLN A 247 -8.36 10.60 -23.07
C GLN A 247 -7.30 11.47 -22.38
N ARG A 248 -7.29 12.79 -22.62
CA ARG A 248 -6.35 13.72 -22.00
C ARG A 248 -6.59 13.83 -20.50
N THR A 249 -7.84 14.05 -20.08
CA THR A 249 -8.15 14.15 -18.64
C THR A 249 -7.99 12.81 -17.92
N ARG A 250 -8.26 11.68 -18.59
CA ARG A 250 -7.91 10.34 -18.10
C ARG A 250 -6.41 10.20 -17.88
N SER A 251 -5.59 10.61 -18.84
CA SER A 251 -4.12 10.54 -18.74
C SER A 251 -3.56 11.48 -17.66
N THR A 252 -4.01 12.74 -17.63
CA THR A 252 -3.60 13.71 -16.59
C THR A 252 -4.04 13.28 -15.19
N ALA A 253 -5.23 12.72 -15.05
CA ALA A 253 -5.71 12.18 -13.78
C ALA A 253 -5.00 10.88 -13.38
N ARG A 254 -4.41 10.13 -14.33
CA ARG A 254 -3.52 8.99 -14.04
C ARG A 254 -2.21 9.45 -13.39
N ILE A 255 -1.65 10.58 -13.81
CA ILE A 255 -0.40 11.14 -13.24
C ILE A 255 -0.59 11.53 -11.77
N HIS A 256 -1.74 12.10 -11.41
CA HIS A 256 -1.98 12.72 -10.09
C HIS A 256 -2.99 11.97 -9.19
N GLY A 257 -3.55 10.85 -9.64
CA GLY A 257 -4.66 10.21 -8.93
C GLY A 257 -4.20 9.19 -7.87
N GLY A 258 -4.89 9.15 -6.73
CA GLY A 258 -4.67 8.17 -5.64
C GLY A 258 -5.52 6.90 -5.72
N GLY A 259 -6.02 6.49 -6.90
CA GLY A 259 -6.77 5.24 -7.08
C GLY A 259 -8.24 5.26 -6.65
N SER A 260 -8.67 6.25 -5.88
CA SER A 260 -10.07 6.45 -5.48
C SER A 260 -10.72 7.60 -6.26
N VAL A 261 -12.01 7.47 -6.55
CA VAL A 261 -12.83 8.51 -7.19
C VAL A 261 -13.61 9.27 -6.11
N PRO A 262 -13.28 10.53 -5.80
CA PRO A 262 -13.99 11.30 -4.79
C PRO A 262 -15.47 11.50 -5.13
N LEU A 263 -16.34 11.57 -4.11
CA LEU A 263 -17.78 11.77 -4.29
C LEU A 263 -18.14 13.05 -5.05
N TYR A 264 -17.34 14.12 -4.91
CA TYR A 264 -17.59 15.36 -5.65
C TYR A 264 -17.46 15.20 -7.17
N MET A 265 -16.68 14.22 -7.66
CA MET A 265 -16.57 13.93 -9.09
C MET A 265 -17.85 13.31 -9.64
N TRP A 266 -18.54 12.48 -8.86
CA TRP A 266 -19.86 11.98 -9.22
C TRP A 266 -20.91 13.09 -9.26
N ARG A 267 -20.84 14.04 -8.32
CA ARG A 267 -21.66 15.26 -8.36
C ARG A 267 -21.36 16.10 -9.61
N LYS A 268 -20.08 16.34 -9.90
CA LYS A 268 -19.60 17.06 -11.10
C LYS A 268 -20.10 16.40 -12.38
N LEU A 269 -20.04 15.08 -12.47
CA LEU A 269 -20.56 14.31 -13.60
C LEU A 269 -22.08 14.48 -13.77
N ALA A 270 -22.83 14.38 -12.67
CA ALA A 270 -24.29 14.56 -12.71
C ALA A 270 -24.68 15.99 -13.16
N GLU A 271 -23.99 17.01 -12.65
CA GLU A 271 -24.19 18.42 -13.01
C GLU A 271 -23.89 18.68 -14.49
N TYR A 272 -22.75 18.23 -14.99
CA TYR A 272 -22.38 18.41 -16.40
C TYR A 272 -23.28 17.59 -17.35
N GLY A 273 -23.66 16.38 -16.95
CA GLY A 273 -24.62 15.55 -17.70
C GLY A 273 -26.00 16.22 -17.81
N PHE A 274 -26.49 16.82 -16.72
CA PHE A 274 -27.74 17.57 -16.73
C PHE A 274 -27.71 18.76 -17.70
N HIS A 275 -26.67 19.60 -17.63
CA HIS A 275 -26.53 20.75 -18.53
C HIS A 275 -26.28 20.37 -20.00
N SER A 276 -25.63 19.23 -20.24
CA SER A 276 -25.42 18.65 -21.57
C SER A 276 -26.74 18.31 -22.27
N LEU A 277 -27.71 17.78 -21.53
CA LEU A 277 -29.00 17.34 -22.08
C LEU A 277 -29.98 18.50 -22.23
N LEU A 278 -30.03 19.42 -21.25
CA LEU A 278 -31.09 20.43 -21.13
C LEU A 278 -30.69 21.84 -21.56
N GLY A 279 -29.45 22.07 -22.00
CA GLY A 279 -29.03 23.38 -22.51
C GLY A 279 -29.78 23.76 -23.80
N LEU A 280 -30.31 24.98 -23.90
CA LEU A 280 -31.04 25.46 -25.10
C LEU A 280 -30.14 26.01 -26.21
N SER A 281 -28.89 26.37 -25.89
CA SER A 281 -27.89 26.87 -26.85
C SER A 281 -26.95 25.77 -27.30
N TRP A 282 -26.64 25.73 -28.59
CA TRP A 282 -25.66 24.80 -29.16
C TRP A 282 -24.26 24.98 -28.55
N ALA A 283 -23.81 26.22 -28.35
CA ALA A 283 -22.52 26.50 -27.72
C ALA A 283 -22.46 25.97 -26.27
N LYS A 284 -23.54 26.15 -25.52
CA LYS A 284 -23.69 25.61 -24.15
C LYS A 284 -23.69 24.09 -24.13
N ARG A 285 -24.47 23.43 -25.00
CA ARG A 285 -24.50 21.96 -25.12
C ARG A 285 -23.13 21.40 -25.47
N ARG A 286 -22.47 21.97 -26.49
CA ARG A 286 -21.13 21.57 -26.92
C ARG A 286 -20.10 21.69 -25.79
N PHE A 287 -20.10 22.80 -25.05
CA PHE A 287 -19.24 23.00 -23.89
C PHE A 287 -19.46 21.91 -22.82
N TYR A 288 -20.71 21.68 -22.40
CA TYR A 288 -21.00 20.69 -21.36
C TYR A 288 -20.78 19.24 -21.82
N TRP A 289 -20.92 18.92 -23.11
CA TRP A 289 -20.52 17.61 -23.63
C TRP A 289 -19.01 17.38 -23.47
N VAL A 290 -18.19 18.38 -23.81
CA VAL A 290 -16.73 18.31 -23.60
C VAL A 290 -16.41 18.20 -22.10
N ARG A 291 -17.08 18.97 -21.23
CA ARG A 291 -16.89 18.88 -19.77
C ARG A 291 -17.33 17.54 -19.18
N THR A 292 -18.39 16.93 -19.72
CA THR A 292 -18.87 15.60 -19.31
C THR A 292 -17.87 14.52 -19.73
N ALA A 293 -17.37 14.58 -20.97
CA ALA A 293 -16.29 13.69 -21.43
C ALA A 293 -15.02 13.84 -20.58
N ALA A 294 -14.63 15.07 -20.24
CA ALA A 294 -13.55 15.35 -19.29
C ALA A 294 -13.80 14.75 -17.91
N ALA A 295 -14.99 14.92 -17.32
CA ALA A 295 -15.30 14.38 -15.99
C ALA A 295 -15.28 12.84 -15.98
N LEU A 296 -15.79 12.19 -17.04
CA LEU A 296 -15.68 10.74 -17.22
C LEU A 296 -14.22 10.30 -17.37
N GLY A 297 -13.42 11.08 -18.11
CA GLY A 297 -11.99 10.87 -18.25
C GLY A 297 -11.27 10.96 -16.90
N GLU A 298 -11.49 12.01 -16.12
CA GLU A 298 -10.93 12.17 -14.77
C GLU A 298 -11.31 11.01 -13.83
N ILE A 299 -12.59 10.61 -13.81
CA ILE A 299 -13.07 9.48 -13.00
C ILE A 299 -12.36 8.19 -13.39
N ARG A 300 -12.30 7.90 -14.70
CA ARG A 300 -11.62 6.70 -15.20
C ARG A 300 -10.13 6.77 -14.90
N GLY A 301 -9.50 7.91 -15.17
CA GLY A 301 -8.10 8.17 -14.94
C GLY A 301 -7.72 7.97 -13.49
N ARG A 302 -8.50 8.50 -12.53
CA ARG A 302 -8.28 8.25 -11.09
C ARG A 302 -8.53 6.80 -10.68
N SER A 303 -9.50 6.12 -11.28
CA SER A 303 -9.69 4.69 -11.01
C SER A 303 -8.53 3.83 -11.53
N GLU A 304 -7.87 4.28 -12.60
CA GLU A 304 -6.72 3.60 -13.23
C GLU A 304 -5.38 4.05 -12.67
N SER A 305 -5.31 5.25 -12.10
CA SER A 305 -4.14 5.80 -11.42
C SER A 305 -3.81 5.04 -10.13
N GLY A 306 -4.78 4.27 -9.64
CA GLY A 306 -4.55 3.36 -8.53
C GLY A 306 -3.63 2.25 -9.00
N HIS A 307 -2.41 2.24 -8.46
CA HIS A 307 -1.52 1.08 -8.45
C HIS A 307 -2.19 -0.20 -7.89
N ARG A 308 -3.42 -0.09 -7.37
CA ARG A 308 -4.28 -1.14 -6.81
C ARG A 308 -5.24 -1.79 -7.85
N GLY A 309 -5.09 -1.51 -9.15
CA GLY A 309 -6.21 -1.58 -10.10
C GLY A 309 -6.27 -2.68 -11.17
N LYS A 310 -5.21 -3.44 -11.47
CA LYS A 310 -5.32 -4.52 -12.48
C LYS A 310 -5.82 -5.79 -11.83
N ARG A 311 -7.14 -5.96 -11.66
CA ARG A 311 -7.70 -7.20 -11.09
C ARG A 311 -7.23 -8.42 -11.88
N LEU A 312 -6.32 -9.19 -11.31
CA LEU A 312 -5.96 -10.52 -11.80
C LEU A 312 -7.25 -11.32 -12.06
N ALA A 313 -7.39 -11.84 -13.29
CA ALA A 313 -8.53 -12.68 -13.66
C ALA A 313 -8.46 -14.01 -12.89
N LEU A 314 -9.06 -14.06 -11.71
CA LEU A 314 -9.13 -15.24 -10.87
C LEU A 314 -10.45 -15.98 -11.11
N PRO A 315 -10.44 -17.32 -11.17
CA PRO A 315 -11.68 -18.11 -11.21
C PRO A 315 -12.64 -17.74 -10.07
N PRO A 316 -13.95 -17.95 -10.25
CA PRO A 316 -14.94 -17.68 -9.20
C PRO A 316 -14.61 -18.39 -7.90
N ASP A 317 -14.65 -17.67 -6.77
CA ASP A 317 -14.51 -18.30 -5.45
C ASP A 317 -15.82 -19.06 -5.13
N ARG A 318 -15.81 -20.38 -5.29
CA ARG A 318 -16.96 -21.25 -5.01
C ARG A 318 -17.40 -21.18 -3.55
N GLY A 319 -16.48 -20.92 -2.63
CA GLY A 319 -16.82 -20.68 -1.22
C GLY A 319 -17.61 -19.38 -1.06
N ARG A 320 -17.29 -18.37 -1.88
CA ARG A 320 -18.00 -17.09 -1.90
C ARG A 320 -19.41 -17.19 -2.49
N LEU A 321 -19.61 -17.98 -3.55
CA LEU A 321 -20.93 -18.19 -4.16
C LEU A 321 -21.97 -18.64 -3.12
N LEU A 322 -21.62 -19.60 -2.27
CA LEU A 322 -22.51 -20.09 -1.22
C LEU A 322 -22.91 -19.00 -0.23
N THR A 323 -21.98 -18.10 0.06
CA THR A 323 -22.24 -16.96 0.95
C THR A 323 -23.00 -15.83 0.26
N GLU A 324 -22.90 -15.70 -1.06
CA GLU A 324 -23.72 -14.77 -1.85
C GLU A 324 -25.17 -15.28 -1.95
N VAL A 325 -25.36 -16.57 -2.20
CA VAL A 325 -26.69 -17.22 -2.15
C VAL A 325 -27.31 -17.07 -0.77
N LEU A 326 -26.54 -17.32 0.30
CA LEU A 326 -27.03 -17.13 1.66
C LEU A 326 -27.44 -15.67 1.92
N ALA A 327 -26.71 -14.69 1.38
CA ALA A 327 -27.08 -13.28 1.49
C ALA A 327 -28.42 -12.99 0.79
N LEU A 328 -28.62 -13.50 -0.42
CA LEU A 328 -29.86 -13.34 -1.19
C LEU A 328 -31.05 -13.97 -0.46
N VAL A 329 -30.89 -15.21 0.03
CA VAL A 329 -31.93 -15.91 0.80
C VAL A 329 -32.25 -15.16 2.09
N THR A 330 -31.23 -14.65 2.78
CA THR A 330 -31.41 -13.85 4.01
C THR A 330 -32.19 -12.57 3.72
N ALA A 331 -31.82 -11.83 2.67
CA ALA A 331 -32.50 -10.60 2.27
C ALA A 331 -33.95 -10.85 1.84
N ALA A 332 -34.20 -11.90 1.06
CA ALA A 332 -35.54 -12.32 0.67
C ALA A 332 -36.39 -12.71 1.89
N SER A 333 -35.81 -13.40 2.88
CA SER A 333 -36.48 -13.74 4.13
C SER A 333 -36.85 -12.49 4.94
N GLY A 334 -35.97 -11.48 4.99
CA GLY A 334 -36.27 -10.20 5.63
C GLY A 334 -37.42 -9.45 4.96
N LEU A 335 -37.45 -9.40 3.62
CA LEU A 335 -38.55 -8.81 2.85
C LEU A 335 -39.86 -9.57 3.06
N LEU A 336 -39.82 -10.90 3.04
CA LEU A 336 -40.98 -11.73 3.29
C LEU A 336 -41.54 -11.49 4.70
N ALA A 337 -40.68 -11.43 5.71
CA ALA A 337 -41.07 -11.11 7.08
C ALA A 337 -41.75 -9.74 7.18
N TRP A 338 -41.24 -8.73 6.48
CA TRP A 338 -41.80 -7.38 6.45
C TRP A 338 -43.21 -7.32 5.85
N PHE A 339 -43.46 -8.04 4.75
CA PHE A 339 -44.77 -8.06 4.10
C PHE A 339 -45.77 -9.00 4.80
N ALA A 340 -45.31 -10.15 5.28
CA ALA A 340 -46.16 -11.14 5.95
C ALA A 340 -46.71 -10.66 7.31
N SER A 341 -45.98 -9.78 7.99
CA SER A 341 -46.34 -9.26 9.33
C SER A 341 -47.44 -8.19 9.33
N GLY A 342 -47.91 -7.74 8.17
CA GLY A 342 -49.07 -6.85 8.04
C GLY A 342 -48.98 -5.60 8.92
N ASP A 343 -50.08 -5.24 9.58
CA ASP A 343 -50.13 -4.08 10.49
C ASP A 343 -49.52 -4.37 11.88
N ALA A 344 -49.41 -5.64 12.27
CA ALA A 344 -48.84 -6.07 13.54
C ALA A 344 -47.33 -5.77 13.66
N ARG A 345 -46.64 -5.60 12.51
CA ARG A 345 -45.20 -5.35 12.41
C ARG A 345 -44.71 -4.16 13.24
N TRP A 346 -45.51 -3.11 13.34
CA TRP A 346 -45.10 -1.87 13.99
C TRP A 346 -44.98 -1.99 15.51
N SER A 347 -45.82 -2.81 16.14
CA SER A 347 -45.88 -2.88 17.61
C SER A 347 -44.61 -3.45 18.24
N GLY A 348 -43.95 -4.41 17.59
CA GLY A 348 -42.65 -4.94 18.00
C GLY A 348 -41.46 -4.12 17.47
N VAL A 349 -41.54 -3.65 16.23
CA VAL A 349 -40.45 -2.88 15.61
C VAL A 349 -40.24 -1.54 16.31
N LEU A 350 -41.30 -0.83 16.71
CA LEU A 350 -41.18 0.43 17.45
C LEU A 350 -40.49 0.25 18.80
N ALA A 351 -40.75 -0.86 19.50
CA ALA A 351 -40.07 -1.17 20.76
C ALA A 351 -38.56 -1.41 20.55
N ALA A 352 -38.20 -2.17 19.51
CA ALA A 352 -36.80 -2.40 19.16
C ALA A 352 -36.10 -1.12 18.68
N LEU A 353 -36.75 -0.30 17.85
CA LEU A 353 -36.25 1.01 17.40
C LEU A 353 -36.02 1.96 18.57
N GLY A 354 -36.98 2.05 19.49
CA GLY A 354 -36.89 2.90 20.68
C GLY A 354 -35.72 2.50 21.57
N MET A 355 -35.59 1.20 21.88
CA MET A 355 -34.49 0.72 22.72
C MET A 355 -33.12 0.82 22.04
N ALA A 356 -33.04 0.53 20.73
CA ALA A 356 -31.81 0.72 19.97
C ALA A 356 -31.40 2.20 19.90
N GLY A 357 -32.36 3.11 19.73
CA GLY A 357 -32.15 4.56 19.73
C GLY A 357 -31.63 5.06 21.09
N LEU A 358 -32.29 4.66 22.18
CA LEU A 358 -31.86 5.00 23.54
C LEU A 358 -30.47 4.44 23.86
N GLY A 359 -30.22 3.17 23.55
CA GLY A 359 -28.92 2.54 23.76
C GLY A 359 -27.81 3.21 22.96
N THR A 360 -28.08 3.57 21.70
CA THR A 360 -27.12 4.28 20.84
C THR A 360 -26.85 5.68 21.36
N ALA A 361 -27.89 6.41 21.77
CA ALA A 361 -27.74 7.75 22.33
C ALA A 361 -26.93 7.72 23.64
N ALA A 362 -27.18 6.75 24.51
CA ALA A 362 -26.41 6.57 25.75
C ALA A 362 -24.94 6.24 25.45
N LEU A 363 -24.68 5.34 24.49
CA LEU A 363 -23.32 4.97 24.08
C LEU A 363 -22.57 6.15 23.43
N LEU A 364 -23.25 6.92 22.58
CA LEU A 364 -22.69 8.12 21.94
C LEU A 364 -22.42 9.21 22.99
N ALA A 365 -23.34 9.47 23.90
CA ALA A 365 -23.15 10.44 24.98
C ALA A 365 -21.94 10.09 25.84
N LYS A 366 -21.81 8.82 26.25
CA LYS A 366 -20.62 8.32 26.97
C LYS A 366 -19.34 8.52 26.15
N SER A 367 -19.39 8.13 24.87
CA SER A 367 -18.24 8.24 23.97
C SER A 367 -17.77 9.69 23.74
N LEU A 368 -18.69 10.66 23.72
CA LEU A 368 -18.37 12.08 23.58
C LEU A 368 -17.72 12.66 24.85
N LEU A 369 -18.12 12.19 26.04
CA LEU A 369 -17.50 12.59 27.31
C LEU A 369 -16.03 12.14 27.36
N ASP A 370 -15.76 10.91 26.92
CA ASP A 370 -14.42 10.31 26.92
C ASP A 370 -13.52 10.82 25.77
N PHE A 371 -14.08 11.39 24.70
CA PHE A 371 -13.35 11.89 23.53
C PHE A 371 -12.34 13.02 23.85
N SER A 372 -12.46 13.68 25.00
CA SER A 372 -11.62 14.81 25.43
C SER A 372 -10.14 14.49 25.69
N GLN A 373 -9.72 13.22 25.55
CA GLN A 373 -8.41 12.72 25.96
C GLN A 373 -7.32 12.72 24.86
N THR A 374 -7.60 13.27 23.67
CA THR A 374 -6.58 13.42 22.62
C THR A 374 -5.56 14.52 23.00
N GLY A 375 -4.26 14.29 22.80
CA GLY A 375 -3.19 15.25 23.14
C GLY A 375 -3.36 16.64 22.48
N PRO A 376 -2.78 17.71 23.05
CA PRO A 376 -3.16 19.10 22.74
C PRO A 376 -2.99 19.49 21.26
N ARG A 377 -1.84 19.19 20.63
CA ARG A 377 -1.59 19.55 19.22
C ARG A 377 -2.49 18.79 18.23
N ILE A 378 -2.63 17.46 18.37
CA ILE A 378 -3.53 16.66 17.51
C ILE A 378 -4.99 17.09 17.70
N ARG A 379 -5.39 17.37 18.95
CA ARG A 379 -6.74 17.82 19.26
C ARG A 379 -7.08 19.13 18.54
N GLU A 380 -6.18 20.11 18.58
CA GLU A 380 -6.35 21.38 17.87
C GLU A 380 -6.46 21.15 16.35
N GLU A 381 -5.60 20.32 15.77
CA GLU A 381 -5.62 20.03 14.33
C GLU A 381 -6.90 19.31 13.88
N VAL A 382 -7.35 18.32 14.65
CA VAL A 382 -8.60 17.59 14.41
C VAL A 382 -9.81 18.52 14.53
N LEU A 383 -9.84 19.38 15.56
CA LEU A 383 -10.94 20.32 15.78
C LEU A 383 -10.97 21.44 14.73
N THR A 384 -9.81 21.88 14.24
CA THR A 384 -9.72 22.99 13.27
C THR A 384 -9.95 22.51 11.84
N HIS A 385 -9.37 21.37 11.44
CA HIS A 385 -9.34 20.95 10.04
C HIS A 385 -10.22 19.74 9.73
N TYR A 386 -10.55 18.90 10.72
CA TYR A 386 -11.28 17.64 10.51
C TYR A 386 -12.65 17.59 11.18
N GLN A 387 -13.17 18.67 11.75
CA GLN A 387 -14.43 18.68 12.49
C GLN A 387 -15.60 18.01 11.75
N ARG A 388 -15.81 18.36 10.47
CA ARG A 388 -16.88 17.77 9.65
C ARG A 388 -16.65 16.27 9.41
N TYR A 389 -15.40 15.86 9.24
CA TYR A 389 -15.02 14.48 9.02
C TYR A 389 -15.18 13.64 10.30
N THR A 390 -14.84 14.20 11.46
CA THR A 390 -15.08 13.60 12.78
C THR A 390 -16.58 13.42 13.04
N LEU A 391 -17.41 14.42 12.73
CA LEU A 391 -18.88 14.28 12.82
C LEU A 391 -19.40 13.18 11.89
N PHE A 392 -18.89 13.08 10.67
CA PHE A 392 -19.20 11.98 9.76
C PHE A 392 -18.82 10.62 10.35
N ALA A 393 -17.61 10.47 10.89
CA ALA A 393 -17.14 9.22 11.46
C ALA A 393 -17.98 8.79 12.68
N LEU A 394 -18.30 9.73 13.58
CA LEU A 394 -19.16 9.50 14.73
C LEU A 394 -20.58 9.11 14.32
N ALA A 395 -21.17 9.82 13.35
CA ALA A 395 -22.49 9.50 12.83
C ALA A 395 -22.53 8.11 12.18
N ARG A 396 -21.50 7.77 11.39
CA ARG A 396 -21.34 6.45 10.76
C ARG A 396 -21.30 5.34 11.79
N LEU A 397 -20.45 5.46 12.81
CA LEU A 397 -20.31 4.44 13.86
C LEU A 397 -21.56 4.35 14.74
N SER A 398 -22.22 5.47 15.02
CA SER A 398 -23.49 5.50 15.76
C SER A 398 -24.60 4.80 14.98
N ALA A 399 -24.68 5.01 13.66
CA ALA A 399 -25.63 4.30 12.80
C ALA A 399 -25.38 2.78 12.81
N TRP A 400 -24.13 2.34 12.83
CA TRP A 400 -23.79 0.91 12.97
C TRP A 400 -24.11 0.36 14.36
N ALA A 401 -23.81 1.10 15.43
CA ALA A 401 -24.22 0.72 16.78
C ALA A 401 -25.74 0.56 16.88
N PHE A 402 -26.48 1.51 16.31
CA PHE A 402 -27.94 1.44 16.20
C PHE A 402 -28.41 0.22 15.42
N ALA A 403 -27.85 -0.05 14.24
CA ALA A 403 -28.22 -1.21 13.43
C ALA A 403 -27.96 -2.54 14.17
N LEU A 404 -26.84 -2.65 14.88
CA LEU A 404 -26.50 -3.82 15.69
C LEU A 404 -27.43 -3.97 16.90
N MET A 405 -27.71 -2.88 17.62
CA MET A 405 -28.67 -2.88 18.72
C MET A 405 -30.07 -3.23 18.24
N LEU A 406 -30.50 -2.69 17.10
CA LEU A 406 -31.78 -3.01 16.48
C LEU A 406 -31.87 -4.48 16.10
N PHE A 407 -30.79 -5.06 15.56
CA PHE A 407 -30.71 -6.48 15.24
C PHE A 407 -30.84 -7.34 16.51
N THR A 408 -30.01 -7.10 17.53
CA THR A 408 -30.05 -7.88 18.78
C THR A 408 -31.35 -7.66 19.57
N GLY A 409 -31.90 -6.44 19.55
CA GLY A 409 -33.17 -6.12 20.18
C GLY A 409 -34.35 -6.74 19.44
N GLY A 410 -34.31 -6.74 18.10
CA GLY A 410 -35.29 -7.44 17.27
C GLY A 410 -35.32 -8.95 17.53
N ALA A 411 -34.16 -9.58 17.77
CA ALA A 411 -34.11 -10.98 18.18
C ALA A 411 -34.78 -11.21 19.55
N GLY A 412 -34.59 -10.27 20.50
CA GLY A 412 -35.30 -10.28 21.79
C GLY A 412 -36.82 -10.15 21.63
N VAL A 413 -37.28 -9.22 20.79
CA VAL A 413 -38.70 -9.05 20.46
C VAL A 413 -39.28 -10.30 19.79
N LEU A 414 -38.52 -10.96 18.91
CA LEU A 414 -38.94 -12.20 18.27
C LEU A 414 -39.13 -13.34 19.29
N LEU A 415 -38.22 -13.47 20.26
CA LEU A 415 -38.37 -14.43 21.36
C LEU A 415 -39.61 -14.12 22.22
N TYR A 416 -39.85 -12.84 22.51
CA TYR A 416 -41.06 -12.42 23.22
C TYR A 416 -42.33 -12.73 22.42
N PHE A 417 -42.32 -12.51 21.10
CA PHE A 417 -43.43 -12.88 20.23
C PHE A 417 -43.72 -14.38 20.27
N MET A 418 -42.70 -15.24 20.20
CA MET A 418 -42.89 -16.67 20.34
C MET A 418 -43.46 -17.04 21.72
N LEU A 419 -42.94 -16.45 22.80
CA LEU A 419 -43.42 -16.71 24.16
C LEU A 419 -44.87 -16.25 24.36
N HIS A 420 -45.21 -15.04 23.92
CA HIS A 420 -46.56 -14.49 23.91
C HIS A 420 -47.54 -15.43 23.20
N THR A 421 -47.12 -15.92 22.03
CA THR A 421 -47.93 -16.83 21.20
C THR A 421 -48.20 -18.15 21.91
N VAL A 422 -47.19 -18.75 22.53
CA VAL A 422 -47.33 -20.01 23.26
C VAL A 422 -48.13 -19.85 24.57
N ALA A 423 -47.94 -18.74 25.28
CA ALA A 423 -48.57 -18.50 26.57
C ALA A 423 -50.01 -17.96 26.49
N GLY A 424 -50.45 -17.49 25.31
CA GLY A 424 -51.79 -16.92 25.11
C GLY A 424 -52.05 -15.62 25.89
N VAL A 425 -50.99 -14.91 26.29
CA VAL A 425 -51.07 -13.64 27.05
C VAL A 425 -51.28 -12.48 26.07
N ARG A 426 -51.86 -11.35 26.51
CA ARG A 426 -52.02 -10.15 25.66
C ARG A 426 -50.67 -9.50 25.33
N TRP A 427 -50.53 -9.02 24.09
CA TRP A 427 -49.36 -8.25 23.66
C TRP A 427 -49.21 -6.98 24.48
N SER A 428 -47.96 -6.63 24.81
CA SER A 428 -47.62 -5.45 25.58
C SER A 428 -46.38 -4.80 24.99
N ALA A 429 -46.50 -3.52 24.63
CA ALA A 429 -45.38 -2.74 24.10
C ALA A 429 -44.25 -2.58 25.14
N GLY A 430 -44.60 -2.46 26.42
CA GLY A 430 -43.62 -2.36 27.51
C GLY A 430 -42.81 -3.65 27.67
N LEU A 431 -43.46 -4.81 27.59
CA LEU A 431 -42.76 -6.11 27.62
C LEU A 431 -41.93 -6.34 26.35
N ALA A 432 -42.41 -5.89 25.18
CA ALA A 432 -41.62 -5.92 23.95
C ALA A 432 -40.36 -5.04 24.06
N ALA A 433 -40.45 -3.86 24.68
CA ALA A 433 -39.29 -3.00 24.93
C ALA A 433 -38.31 -3.64 25.94
N ALA A 434 -38.83 -4.26 27.01
CA ALA A 434 -38.00 -5.01 27.95
C ALA A 434 -37.29 -6.19 27.26
N ALA A 435 -37.99 -6.92 26.39
CA ALA A 435 -37.42 -8.01 25.60
C ALA A 435 -36.34 -7.51 24.61
N ALA A 436 -36.57 -6.35 23.98
CA ALA A 436 -35.55 -5.72 23.13
C ALA A 436 -34.29 -5.35 23.93
N LEU A 437 -34.46 -4.77 25.12
CA LEU A 437 -33.34 -4.45 26.01
C LEU A 437 -32.56 -5.72 26.42
N LEU A 438 -33.27 -6.78 26.84
CA LEU A 438 -32.65 -8.06 27.19
C LEU A 438 -31.93 -8.70 25.99
N GLY A 439 -32.48 -8.57 24.78
CA GLY A 439 -31.84 -9.00 23.53
C GLY A 439 -30.52 -8.26 23.26
N ILE A 440 -30.51 -6.93 23.43
CA ILE A 440 -29.31 -6.09 23.28
C ILE A 440 -28.25 -6.47 24.32
N LEU A 441 -28.63 -6.51 25.60
CA LEU A 441 -27.71 -6.84 26.70
C LEU A 441 -27.19 -8.28 26.59
N GLY A 442 -28.05 -9.23 26.25
CA GLY A 442 -27.69 -10.63 26.05
C GLY A 442 -26.76 -10.83 24.86
N GLY A 443 -27.04 -10.16 23.72
CA GLY A 443 -26.20 -10.17 22.54
C GLY A 443 -24.81 -9.60 22.82
N PHE A 444 -24.76 -8.44 23.50
CA PHE A 444 -23.50 -7.83 23.95
C PHE A 444 -22.73 -8.75 24.88
N MET A 445 -23.35 -9.28 25.94
CA MET A 445 -22.70 -10.14 26.93
C MET A 445 -22.16 -11.43 26.28
N LEU A 446 -22.93 -12.04 25.38
CA LEU A 446 -22.50 -13.23 24.65
C LEU A 446 -21.25 -12.95 23.80
N GLN A 447 -21.26 -11.86 23.01
CA GLN A 447 -20.09 -11.50 22.20
C GLN A 447 -18.89 -11.08 23.05
N PHE A 448 -19.13 -10.37 24.16
CA PHE A 448 -18.09 -9.99 25.09
C PHE A 448 -17.39 -11.21 25.71
N ILE A 449 -18.16 -12.20 26.19
CA ILE A 449 -17.61 -13.44 26.75
C ILE A 449 -16.86 -14.24 25.67
N ARG A 450 -17.40 -14.30 24.44
CA ARG A 450 -16.72 -14.95 23.31
C ARG A 450 -15.40 -14.25 22.98
N ALA A 451 -15.38 -12.93 22.88
CA ALA A 451 -14.17 -12.16 22.63
C ALA A 451 -13.16 -12.38 23.77
N LEU A 452 -13.58 -12.25 25.03
CA LEU A 452 -12.74 -12.47 26.20
C LEU A 452 -12.06 -13.85 26.19
N ARG A 453 -12.75 -14.88 25.70
CA ARG A 453 -12.17 -16.23 25.66
C ARG A 453 -11.33 -16.50 24.41
N PHE A 454 -11.87 -16.19 23.23
CA PHE A 454 -11.31 -16.65 21.95
C PHE A 454 -10.41 -15.63 21.26
N ASN A 455 -10.63 -14.33 21.49
CA ASN A 455 -9.82 -13.25 20.94
C ASN A 455 -9.80 -12.06 21.91
N PRO A 456 -9.11 -12.19 23.06
CA PRO A 456 -9.08 -11.13 24.07
C PRO A 456 -8.31 -9.89 23.59
N GLY A 457 -7.46 -10.02 22.56
CA GLY A 457 -6.78 -8.89 21.91
C GLY A 457 -7.76 -7.83 21.41
N LEU A 458 -8.91 -8.24 20.88
CA LEU A 458 -9.99 -7.32 20.46
C LEU A 458 -10.50 -6.44 21.60
N LEU A 459 -10.63 -7.01 22.80
CA LEU A 459 -11.05 -6.27 23.99
C LEU A 459 -9.94 -5.33 24.46
N VAL A 460 -8.72 -5.84 24.54
CA VAL A 460 -7.55 -5.08 24.99
C VAL A 460 -7.32 -3.85 24.10
N ALA A 461 -7.42 -3.99 22.77
CA ALA A 461 -7.27 -2.88 21.83
C ALA A 461 -8.39 -1.80 21.91
N SER A 462 -9.49 -2.06 22.61
CA SER A 462 -10.67 -1.18 22.64
C SER A 462 -11.17 -0.82 24.04
N MET A 463 -10.49 -1.23 25.12
CA MET A 463 -10.97 -1.09 26.50
C MET A 463 -10.03 -0.23 27.38
N HIS A 464 -10.60 0.58 28.29
CA HIS A 464 -9.85 1.40 29.27
C HIS A 464 -9.79 0.81 30.70
N TYR A 465 -10.52 -0.28 30.95
CA TYR A 465 -10.64 -0.87 32.28
C TYR A 465 -9.52 -1.87 32.56
N ARG A 466 -9.15 -2.01 33.84
CA ARG A 466 -8.23 -3.06 34.29
C ARG A 466 -8.76 -4.44 33.92
N THR A 467 -8.00 -5.16 33.08
CA THR A 467 -8.39 -6.47 32.54
C THR A 467 -8.46 -7.53 33.63
N SER A 468 -7.71 -7.35 34.72
CA SER A 468 -7.73 -8.20 35.92
C SER A 468 -9.12 -8.39 36.53
N ARG A 469 -10.03 -7.42 36.37
CA ARG A 469 -11.42 -7.54 36.82
C ARG A 469 -12.21 -8.64 36.08
N LEU A 470 -11.76 -9.02 34.89
CA LEU A 470 -12.42 -10.00 34.04
C LEU A 470 -11.90 -11.43 34.27
N TYR A 471 -10.86 -11.64 35.09
CA TYR A 471 -10.22 -12.96 35.21
C TYR A 471 -11.14 -14.02 35.80
N ARG A 472 -11.99 -13.67 36.76
CA ARG A 472 -13.00 -14.60 37.29
C ARG A 472 -13.99 -15.03 36.21
N LEU A 473 -14.45 -14.07 35.39
CA LEU A 473 -15.34 -14.36 34.27
C LEU A 473 -14.64 -15.21 33.21
N TRP A 474 -13.38 -14.92 32.88
CA TRP A 474 -12.57 -15.68 31.94
C TRP A 474 -12.31 -17.12 32.40
N GLN A 475 -11.96 -17.32 33.68
CA GLN A 475 -11.80 -18.65 34.29
C GLN A 475 -13.11 -19.44 34.25
N TRP A 476 -14.24 -18.76 34.49
CA TRP A 476 -15.55 -19.37 34.40
C TRP A 476 -15.95 -19.70 32.95
N ALA A 477 -15.65 -18.83 32.00
CA ALA A 477 -16.07 -18.91 30.61
C ALA A 477 -15.19 -19.84 29.76
N THR A 478 -15.10 -21.11 30.17
CA THR A 478 -14.37 -22.12 29.39
C THR A 478 -15.03 -22.37 28.03
N PRO A 479 -14.30 -22.84 27.00
CA PRO A 479 -14.87 -23.10 25.68
C PRO A 479 -16.07 -24.06 25.74
N ALA A 480 -16.00 -25.08 26.60
CA ALA A 480 -17.08 -26.03 26.82
C ALA A 480 -18.34 -25.37 27.42
N ARG A 481 -18.19 -24.49 28.41
CA ARG A 481 -19.32 -23.77 29.01
C ARG A 481 -19.95 -22.78 28.04
N ILE A 482 -19.14 -22.06 27.26
CA ILE A 482 -19.64 -21.16 26.21
C ILE A 482 -20.43 -21.96 25.16
N ALA A 483 -19.88 -23.09 24.70
CA ALA A 483 -20.55 -23.96 23.74
C ALA A 483 -21.86 -24.55 24.31
N HIS A 484 -21.86 -24.98 25.57
CA HIS A 484 -23.06 -25.48 26.25
C HIS A 484 -24.13 -24.39 26.38
N MET A 485 -23.77 -23.18 26.81
CA MET A 485 -24.69 -22.05 26.92
C MET A 485 -25.29 -21.67 25.57
N GLN A 486 -24.49 -21.67 24.50
CA GLN A 486 -24.98 -21.42 23.14
C GLN A 486 -25.91 -22.53 22.66
N SER A 487 -25.55 -23.80 22.89
CA SER A 487 -26.35 -24.95 22.48
C SER A 487 -27.69 -25.00 23.22
N LEU A 488 -27.68 -24.71 24.53
CA LEU A 488 -28.88 -24.59 25.34
C LEU A 488 -29.76 -23.43 24.86
N GLY A 489 -29.18 -22.25 24.62
CA GLY A 489 -29.89 -21.09 24.09
C GLY A 489 -30.54 -21.36 22.73
N MET A 490 -29.80 -21.98 21.80
CA MET A 490 -30.32 -22.39 20.49
C MET A 490 -31.40 -23.47 20.62
N GLY A 491 -31.22 -24.44 21.51
CA GLY A 491 -32.21 -25.49 21.78
C GLY A 491 -33.52 -24.93 22.34
N MET A 492 -33.45 -24.05 23.33
CA MET A 492 -34.63 -23.38 23.89
C MET A 492 -35.34 -22.51 22.85
N ALA A 493 -34.60 -21.72 22.07
CA ALA A 493 -35.17 -20.92 20.99
C ALA A 493 -35.84 -21.80 19.91
N GLY A 494 -35.22 -22.95 19.57
CA GLY A 494 -35.79 -23.91 18.63
C GLY A 494 -37.06 -24.59 19.14
N LEU A 495 -37.11 -25.00 20.41
CA LEU A 495 -38.31 -25.52 21.05
C LEU A 495 -39.43 -24.48 21.09
N LEU A 496 -39.09 -23.24 21.43
CA LEU A 496 -40.06 -22.15 21.46
C LEU A 496 -40.58 -21.81 20.06
N LEU A 497 -39.72 -21.84 19.03
CA LEU A 497 -40.11 -21.69 17.63
C LEU A 497 -41.07 -22.80 17.19
N ALA A 498 -40.79 -24.05 17.55
CA ALA A 498 -41.66 -25.19 17.23
C ALA A 498 -43.03 -25.08 17.93
N ALA A 499 -43.03 -24.74 19.22
CA ALA A 499 -44.26 -24.56 20.00
C ALA A 499 -45.10 -23.39 19.47
N ALA A 500 -44.48 -22.25 19.16
CA ALA A 500 -45.16 -21.10 18.57
C ALA A 500 -45.70 -21.42 17.17
N SER A 501 -44.92 -22.15 16.36
CA SER A 501 -45.37 -22.60 15.03
C SER A 501 -46.59 -23.50 15.12
N TRP A 502 -46.59 -24.48 16.04
CA TRP A 502 -47.72 -25.35 16.29
C TRP A 502 -48.97 -24.57 16.71
N GLN A 503 -48.81 -23.61 17.62
CA GLN A 503 -49.92 -22.79 18.09
C GLN A 503 -50.50 -21.91 16.97
N LEU A 504 -49.66 -21.24 16.18
CA LEU A 504 -50.12 -20.42 15.04
C LEU A 504 -50.80 -21.27 13.96
N ALA A 505 -50.30 -22.47 13.70
CA ALA A 505 -50.93 -23.41 12.78
C ALA A 505 -52.29 -23.87 13.31
N LYS A 506 -52.39 -24.20 14.60
CA LYS A 506 -53.66 -24.55 15.26
C LYS A 506 -54.69 -23.43 15.21
N GLU A 507 -54.24 -22.18 15.32
CA GLU A 507 -55.08 -20.97 15.22
C GLU A 507 -55.37 -20.54 13.77
N ASN A 508 -54.86 -21.26 12.76
CA ASN A 508 -54.97 -20.94 11.34
C ASN A 508 -54.42 -19.54 10.96
N ARG A 509 -53.37 -19.07 11.64
CA ARG A 509 -52.74 -17.76 11.44
C ARG A 509 -51.56 -17.85 10.46
N ALA A 510 -51.87 -18.15 9.20
CA ALA A 510 -50.86 -18.41 8.17
C ALA A 510 -49.88 -17.24 7.94
N GLY A 511 -50.36 -15.99 7.98
CA GLY A 511 -49.51 -14.79 7.81
C GLY A 511 -48.46 -14.65 8.91
N ASP A 512 -48.87 -14.83 10.17
CA ASP A 512 -47.97 -14.77 11.33
C ASP A 512 -46.98 -15.94 11.35
N LEU A 513 -47.42 -17.13 10.96
CA LEU A 513 -46.55 -18.30 10.82
C LEU A 513 -45.46 -18.05 9.75
N MET A 514 -45.85 -17.49 8.61
CA MET A 514 -44.91 -17.11 7.55
C MET A 514 -43.94 -16.02 8.03
N ALA A 515 -44.44 -14.99 8.72
CA ALA A 515 -43.61 -13.92 9.28
C ALA A 515 -42.62 -14.45 10.32
N LEU A 516 -43.04 -15.39 11.18
CA LEU A 516 -42.20 -16.04 12.20
C LEU A 516 -41.03 -16.79 11.56
N TRP A 517 -41.30 -17.68 10.61
CA TRP A 517 -40.26 -18.46 9.93
C TRP A 517 -39.35 -17.57 9.08
N ALA A 518 -39.91 -16.60 8.36
CA ALA A 518 -39.14 -15.64 7.57
C ALA A 518 -38.21 -14.79 8.47
N SER A 519 -38.67 -14.37 9.64
CA SER A 519 -37.84 -13.66 10.64
C SER A 519 -36.74 -14.56 11.21
N ALA A 520 -37.08 -15.81 11.59
CA ALA A 520 -36.10 -16.77 12.09
C ALA A 520 -35.01 -17.07 11.05
N LEU A 521 -35.39 -17.24 9.78
CA LEU A 521 -34.45 -17.42 8.66
C LEU A 521 -33.62 -16.17 8.40
N PHE A 522 -34.18 -14.96 8.53
CA PHE A 522 -33.43 -13.71 8.43
C PHE A 522 -32.36 -13.60 9.52
N PHE A 523 -32.70 -13.85 10.79
CA PHE A 523 -31.74 -13.78 11.89
C PHE A 523 -30.64 -14.85 11.79
N THR A 524 -31.03 -16.10 11.58
CA THR A 524 -30.07 -17.21 11.44
C THR A 524 -29.20 -17.06 10.20
N GLY A 525 -29.80 -16.69 9.07
CA GLY A 525 -29.11 -16.39 7.82
C GLY A 525 -28.12 -15.23 7.95
N SER A 526 -28.48 -14.16 8.65
CA SER A 526 -27.60 -13.01 8.91
C SER A 526 -26.39 -13.39 9.78
N ILE A 527 -26.60 -14.15 10.86
CA ILE A 527 -25.52 -14.61 11.74
C ILE A 527 -24.59 -15.57 10.98
N ALA A 528 -25.17 -16.54 10.26
CA ALA A 528 -24.42 -17.48 9.45
C ALA A 528 -23.64 -16.76 8.34
N TRP A 529 -24.25 -15.79 7.66
CA TRP A 529 -23.58 -15.01 6.62
C TRP A 529 -22.46 -14.14 7.16
N ALA A 530 -22.63 -13.49 8.32
CA ALA A 530 -21.59 -12.67 8.91
C ALA A 530 -20.40 -13.52 9.42
N GLY A 531 -20.69 -14.64 10.10
CA GLY A 531 -19.69 -15.47 10.77
C GLY A 531 -19.02 -16.53 9.88
N TRP A 532 -19.69 -17.03 8.84
CA TRP A 532 -19.17 -18.16 8.07
C TRP A 532 -18.08 -17.75 7.08
N GLN A 533 -16.87 -18.23 7.36
CA GLN A 533 -15.73 -18.16 6.45
C GLN A 533 -15.55 -19.52 5.75
N PRO A 534 -15.72 -19.59 4.42
CA PRO A 534 -15.50 -20.80 3.66
C PRO A 534 -14.05 -21.29 3.79
N GLN A 535 -13.89 -22.61 3.90
CA GLN A 535 -12.57 -23.25 3.81
C GLN A 535 -12.08 -23.30 2.37
N ALA A 536 -10.77 -23.48 2.20
CA ALA A 536 -10.22 -23.83 0.90
C ALA A 536 -10.74 -25.19 0.44
N ARG A 537 -10.99 -25.32 -0.86
CA ARG A 537 -11.35 -26.58 -1.52
C ARG A 537 -10.27 -26.89 -2.53
N ALA A 538 -10.08 -28.17 -2.83
CA ALA A 538 -9.20 -28.57 -3.93
C ALA A 538 -9.61 -27.87 -5.24
N PRO A 539 -8.65 -27.50 -6.10
CA PRO A 539 -8.94 -26.84 -7.37
C PRO A 539 -9.79 -27.75 -8.25
N HIS A 540 -10.75 -27.17 -8.96
CA HIS A 540 -11.64 -27.96 -9.81
C HIS A 540 -10.94 -28.48 -11.07
N LYS A 541 -10.08 -27.66 -11.63
CA LYS A 541 -9.23 -27.98 -12.77
C LYS A 541 -7.79 -27.97 -12.31
N ARG A 542 -7.05 -29.01 -12.70
CA ARG A 542 -5.60 -29.08 -12.54
C ARG A 542 -5.02 -29.14 -13.94
N PRO A 543 -4.74 -27.98 -14.57
CA PRO A 543 -4.13 -28.01 -15.88
C PRO A 543 -2.79 -28.72 -15.79
N ALA A 544 -2.50 -29.58 -16.76
CA ALA A 544 -1.19 -30.21 -16.86
C ALA A 544 -0.13 -29.11 -17.01
N ARG A 545 0.94 -29.21 -16.23
CA ARG A 545 2.10 -28.31 -16.34
C ARG A 545 3.14 -28.97 -17.21
N ALA A 546 3.80 -28.17 -18.05
CA ALA A 546 4.97 -28.64 -18.78
C ALA A 546 6.05 -29.06 -17.76
N PRO A 547 6.85 -30.09 -18.04
CA PRO A 547 7.96 -30.51 -17.18
C PRO A 547 8.91 -29.35 -16.84
N ASP A 548 9.13 -28.45 -17.80
CA ASP A 548 10.03 -27.30 -17.67
C ASP A 548 9.29 -26.00 -17.29
N ALA A 549 8.05 -26.10 -16.80
CA ALA A 549 7.30 -24.94 -16.38
C ALA A 549 7.98 -24.26 -15.18
N PRO A 550 8.07 -22.92 -15.16
CA PRO A 550 8.65 -22.20 -14.04
C PRO A 550 7.85 -22.47 -12.73
N PRO A 551 8.51 -22.51 -11.56
CA PRO A 551 7.86 -22.86 -10.30
C PRO A 551 6.95 -21.73 -9.83
N ASN A 552 5.94 -22.04 -9.01
CA ASN A 552 5.27 -20.98 -8.26
C ASN A 552 6.20 -20.47 -7.15
N ILE A 553 5.94 -19.26 -6.65
CA ILE A 553 6.60 -18.71 -5.46
C ILE A 553 5.52 -18.41 -4.41
N LEU A 554 5.66 -19.01 -3.23
CA LEU A 554 4.85 -18.70 -2.04
C LEU A 554 5.75 -18.13 -0.95
N MET A 555 5.60 -16.85 -0.66
CA MET A 555 6.22 -16.21 0.49
C MET A 555 5.24 -16.16 1.67
N ILE A 556 5.70 -16.60 2.84
CA ILE A 556 4.94 -16.61 4.09
C ILE A 556 5.75 -15.87 5.14
N GLY A 557 5.34 -14.65 5.51
CA GLY A 557 6.04 -13.83 6.48
C GLY A 557 5.21 -13.49 7.69
N SER A 558 5.87 -13.20 8.80
CA SER A 558 5.23 -12.65 10.01
C SER A 558 5.99 -11.41 10.47
N ASP A 559 5.24 -10.37 10.82
CA ASP A 559 5.76 -9.12 11.35
C ASP A 559 6.39 -9.35 12.73
N THR A 560 7.61 -8.87 12.96
CA THR A 560 8.27 -8.95 14.27
C THR A 560 8.61 -10.39 14.70
N LEU A 561 8.92 -11.30 13.77
CA LEU A 561 9.35 -12.66 14.09
C LEU A 561 10.87 -12.69 14.30
N ARG A 562 11.30 -12.93 15.54
CA ARG A 562 12.72 -13.02 15.90
C ARG A 562 13.33 -14.34 15.45
N ALA A 563 14.55 -14.28 14.90
CA ALA A 563 15.28 -15.47 14.45
C ALA A 563 15.56 -16.44 15.61
N ASP A 564 15.88 -15.94 16.81
CA ASP A 564 16.24 -16.74 17.98
C ASP A 564 15.07 -17.50 18.61
N ARG A 565 13.85 -17.42 18.04
CA ARG A 565 12.66 -18.16 18.50
C ARG A 565 12.33 -19.39 17.68
N LEU A 566 13.08 -19.67 16.62
CA LEU A 566 12.95 -20.91 15.88
C LEU A 566 13.71 -22.02 16.62
N SER A 567 13.08 -23.17 16.83
CA SER A 567 13.79 -24.30 17.46
C SER A 567 14.93 -24.82 16.58
N ALA A 568 14.81 -24.72 15.25
CA ALA A 568 15.92 -24.99 14.32
C ALA A 568 17.15 -24.06 14.49
N LEU A 569 16.99 -22.91 15.15
CA LEU A 569 18.07 -21.98 15.51
C LEU A 569 18.43 -22.02 17.00
N GLY A 570 18.04 -23.11 17.69
CA GLY A 570 18.46 -23.37 19.07
C GLY A 570 17.54 -22.80 20.14
N TYR A 571 16.32 -22.36 19.82
CA TYR A 571 15.38 -21.95 20.85
C TYR A 571 14.98 -23.13 21.75
N ARG A 572 14.96 -22.89 23.08
CA ARG A 572 14.77 -23.93 24.10
C ARG A 572 13.42 -24.65 24.05
N ARG A 573 12.38 -24.02 23.51
CA ARG A 573 11.03 -24.61 23.37
C ARG A 573 10.82 -25.00 21.91
N ALA A 574 10.17 -26.14 21.69
CA ALA A 574 9.75 -26.58 20.35
C ALA A 574 8.51 -25.81 19.87
N LEU A 575 8.71 -24.53 19.51
CA LEU A 575 7.63 -23.65 19.06
C LEU A 575 7.26 -23.84 17.60
N THR A 576 8.23 -24.25 16.76
CA THR A 576 8.15 -24.15 15.30
C THR A 576 8.28 -25.48 14.55
N PRO A 577 7.57 -26.57 14.92
CA PRO A 577 7.76 -27.88 14.31
C PRO A 577 7.52 -27.92 12.79
N HIS A 578 6.66 -27.05 12.23
CA HIS A 578 6.41 -27.01 10.78
C HIS A 578 7.52 -26.28 10.02
N ILE A 579 7.97 -25.13 10.53
CA ILE A 579 9.10 -24.38 9.98
C ILE A 579 10.39 -25.21 10.13
N ASP A 580 10.60 -25.89 11.26
CA ASP A 580 11.78 -26.73 11.50
C ASP A 580 11.84 -27.91 10.50
N ARG A 581 10.69 -28.50 10.17
CA ARG A 581 10.59 -29.53 9.12
C ARG A 581 10.89 -28.95 7.73
N LEU A 582 10.42 -27.74 7.44
CA LEU A 582 10.69 -27.07 6.17
C LEU A 582 12.18 -26.71 6.07
N ALA A 583 12.81 -26.27 7.17
CA ALA A 583 14.26 -26.06 7.32
C ALA A 583 15.07 -27.32 7.05
N ALA A 584 14.68 -28.47 7.62
CA ALA A 584 15.37 -29.74 7.38
C ALA A 584 15.37 -30.15 5.89
N ASN A 585 14.41 -29.66 5.10
CA ASN A 585 14.31 -29.96 3.67
C ASN A 585 14.76 -28.80 2.76
N GLY A 586 15.04 -27.62 3.31
CA GLY A 586 15.37 -26.39 2.58
C GLY A 586 16.74 -25.84 2.95
N ALA A 587 16.93 -24.54 2.73
CA ALA A 587 18.06 -23.75 3.21
C ALA A 587 17.58 -22.74 4.25
N LEU A 588 18.01 -22.91 5.50
CA LEU A 588 17.74 -21.98 6.61
C LEU A 588 18.95 -21.06 6.79
N PHE A 589 18.80 -19.77 6.49
CA PHE A 589 19.85 -18.79 6.69
C PHE A 589 19.83 -18.29 8.14
N ALA A 590 20.83 -18.69 8.92
CA ALA A 590 20.90 -18.38 10.36
C ALA A 590 21.21 -16.90 10.62
N ASN A 591 21.86 -16.23 9.67
CA ASN A 591 22.39 -14.87 9.82
C ASN A 591 21.90 -13.92 8.71
N CYS A 592 20.57 -13.81 8.57
CA CYS A 592 19.95 -12.85 7.65
C CYS A 592 19.62 -11.53 8.36
N TYR A 593 20.09 -10.40 7.82
CA TYR A 593 19.89 -9.07 8.41
C TYR A 593 19.07 -8.14 7.52
N VAL A 594 18.24 -7.31 8.16
CA VAL A 594 17.46 -6.28 7.47
C VAL A 594 18.16 -4.92 7.52
N PRO A 595 18.06 -4.09 6.47
CA PRO A 595 18.69 -2.77 6.45
C PRO A 595 18.13 -1.77 7.46
N CYS A 596 16.85 -1.88 7.80
CA CYS A 596 16.19 -1.04 8.79
C CYS A 596 15.10 -1.88 9.47
N ALA A 597 15.14 -1.99 10.79
CA ALA A 597 14.20 -2.84 11.55
C ALA A 597 12.86 -2.13 11.80
N ARG A 598 12.21 -1.73 10.71
CA ARG A 598 10.87 -1.13 10.63
C ARG A 598 10.12 -1.73 9.43
N THR A 599 8.82 -1.95 9.59
CA THR A 599 7.97 -2.69 8.63
C THR A 599 8.07 -2.15 7.20
N ALA A 600 7.78 -0.86 6.95
CA ALA A 600 7.82 -0.30 5.60
C ALA A 600 9.20 -0.36 4.94
N PRO A 601 10.28 0.21 5.50
CA PRO A 601 11.57 0.20 4.83
C PRO A 601 12.13 -1.22 4.67
N SER A 602 11.88 -2.13 5.62
CA SER A 602 12.33 -3.52 5.50
C SER A 602 11.61 -4.27 4.39
N LEU A 603 10.28 -4.21 4.33
CA LEU A 603 9.51 -4.87 3.27
C LEU A 603 9.85 -4.31 1.89
N ILE A 604 10.10 -3.00 1.79
CA ILE A 604 10.52 -2.36 0.54
C ILE A 604 11.88 -2.89 0.13
N SER A 605 12.89 -2.80 1.01
CA SER A 605 14.24 -3.32 0.74
C SER A 605 14.22 -4.80 0.31
N LEU A 606 13.41 -5.62 1.00
CA LEU A 606 13.27 -7.05 0.71
C LEU A 606 12.64 -7.32 -0.67
N LEU A 607 11.61 -6.55 -1.06
CA LEU A 607 10.92 -6.74 -2.34
C LEU A 607 11.56 -6.00 -3.52
N THR A 608 12.34 -4.94 -3.30
CA THR A 608 13.07 -4.24 -4.37
C THR A 608 14.49 -4.81 -4.56
N GLY A 609 15.05 -5.44 -3.53
CA GLY A 609 16.43 -5.87 -3.51
C GLY A 609 17.41 -4.70 -3.44
N THR A 610 17.01 -3.58 -2.83
CA THR A 610 17.81 -2.34 -2.78
C THR A 610 17.93 -1.80 -1.36
N TRP A 611 18.94 -1.00 -1.10
CA TRP A 611 19.11 -0.34 0.19
C TRP A 611 18.09 0.79 0.43
N PRO A 612 17.83 1.16 1.69
CA PRO A 612 16.94 2.27 2.04
C PRO A 612 17.28 3.61 1.38
N HIS A 613 18.57 3.90 1.16
CA HIS A 613 19.01 5.10 0.46
C HIS A 613 18.80 5.04 -1.06
N THR A 614 18.79 3.85 -1.66
CA THR A 614 18.52 3.63 -3.09
C THR A 614 17.05 3.84 -3.43
N HIS A 615 16.15 3.23 -2.65
CA HIS A 615 14.70 3.37 -2.86
C HIS A 615 14.10 4.62 -2.20
N GLY A 616 14.81 5.23 -1.25
CA GLY A 616 14.46 6.50 -0.61
C GLY A 616 13.49 6.39 0.58
N ILE A 617 13.18 5.18 1.05
CA ILE A 617 12.23 4.95 2.15
C ILE A 617 12.98 4.43 3.37
N ARG A 618 13.00 5.22 4.46
CA ARG A 618 13.83 4.92 5.64
C ARG A 618 13.04 4.89 6.96
N ASP A 619 11.72 5.04 6.84
CA ASP A 619 10.72 5.02 7.91
C ASP A 619 9.31 4.80 7.31
N ASN A 620 8.29 4.71 8.17
CA ASN A 620 6.92 4.42 7.76
C ASN A 620 6.10 5.69 7.41
N PHE A 621 6.60 6.88 7.77
CA PHE A 621 5.91 8.17 7.71
C PHE A 621 6.28 8.94 6.45
N VAL A 622 5.94 8.33 5.32
CA VAL A 622 6.16 8.90 3.99
C VAL A 622 4.87 9.54 3.48
N ASP A 623 5.02 10.70 2.84
CA ASP A 623 3.94 11.42 2.17
C ASP A 623 3.40 10.66 0.94
N ASP A 624 2.32 11.17 0.35
CA ASP A 624 1.65 10.49 -0.76
C ASP A 624 2.54 10.34 -2.00
N GLU A 625 3.40 11.32 -2.28
CA GLU A 625 4.32 11.28 -3.42
C GLU A 625 5.38 10.19 -3.24
N GLY A 626 5.97 10.10 -2.05
CA GLY A 626 6.97 9.10 -1.70
C GLY A 626 6.43 7.66 -1.63
N THR A 627 5.11 7.44 -1.64
CA THR A 627 4.54 6.07 -1.73
C THR A 627 4.75 5.39 -3.09
N ARG A 628 5.14 6.16 -4.11
CA ARG A 628 5.53 5.64 -5.43
C ARG A 628 6.99 5.23 -5.40
N LEU A 629 7.23 3.92 -5.47
CA LEU A 629 8.59 3.38 -5.45
C LEU A 629 9.37 3.88 -6.67
N LYS A 630 10.60 4.35 -6.43
CA LYS A 630 11.51 4.85 -7.47
C LYS A 630 12.21 3.73 -8.26
N VAL A 631 12.07 2.49 -7.80
CA VAL A 631 12.69 1.28 -8.36
C VAL A 631 11.63 0.20 -8.54
N ASP A 632 11.82 -0.67 -9.54
CA ASP A 632 10.93 -1.80 -9.77
C ASP A 632 11.04 -2.82 -8.63
N ALA A 633 9.89 -3.19 -8.05
CA ALA A 633 9.82 -4.27 -7.07
C ALA A 633 9.63 -5.64 -7.74
N LEU A 634 9.98 -6.70 -7.02
CA LEU A 634 9.88 -8.11 -7.42
C LEU A 634 8.54 -8.49 -8.09
N PRO A 635 7.35 -8.06 -7.61
CA PRO A 635 6.10 -8.38 -8.31
C PRO A 635 6.07 -7.83 -9.75
N THR A 636 6.55 -6.60 -9.94
CA THR A 636 6.60 -5.97 -11.26
C THR A 636 7.55 -6.71 -12.19
N LEU A 637 8.70 -7.14 -11.67
CA LEU A 637 9.71 -7.88 -12.42
C LEU A 637 9.22 -9.29 -12.79
N LEU A 638 8.62 -10.03 -11.85
CA LEU A 638 8.05 -11.36 -12.10
C LEU A 638 6.90 -11.30 -13.11
N ARG A 639 6.08 -10.24 -13.08
CA ARG A 639 5.01 -10.03 -14.06
C ARG A 639 5.57 -9.90 -15.49
N LYS A 640 6.72 -9.24 -15.67
CA LYS A 640 7.37 -9.10 -16.99
C LYS A 640 7.78 -10.46 -17.57
N VAL A 641 8.04 -11.45 -16.73
CA VAL A 641 8.37 -12.83 -17.13
C VAL A 641 7.17 -13.81 -17.01
N GLY A 642 5.94 -13.28 -16.98
CA GLY A 642 4.72 -14.07 -17.13
C GLY A 642 4.11 -14.61 -15.83
N TYR A 643 4.57 -14.16 -14.66
CA TYR A 643 3.95 -14.53 -13.38
C TYR A 643 2.68 -13.73 -13.11
N ARG A 644 1.71 -14.41 -12.49
CA ARG A 644 0.57 -13.78 -11.83
C ARG A 644 0.97 -13.39 -10.41
N THR A 645 0.89 -12.12 -10.04
CA THR A 645 1.40 -11.66 -8.76
C THR A 645 0.29 -11.26 -7.79
N ALA A 646 0.39 -11.69 -6.54
CA ALA A 646 -0.63 -11.42 -5.53
C ALA A 646 -0.02 -11.18 -4.14
N ALA A 647 -0.67 -10.31 -3.36
CA ALA A 647 -0.37 -10.08 -1.95
C ALA A 647 -1.64 -10.13 -1.10
N ILE A 648 -1.54 -10.74 0.08
CA ILE A 648 -2.62 -10.77 1.07
C ILE A 648 -2.04 -10.63 2.48
N SER A 649 -2.68 -9.80 3.30
CA SER A 649 -2.20 -9.51 4.65
C SER A 649 -3.35 -9.09 5.57
N ASP A 650 -3.07 -9.03 6.87
CA ASP A 650 -3.85 -8.29 7.86
C ASP A 650 -3.16 -6.96 8.20
N TRP A 651 -3.34 -6.45 9.42
CA TRP A 651 -3.01 -5.07 9.84
C TRP A 651 -1.61 -4.60 9.41
N CYS A 652 -0.55 -5.40 9.64
CA CYS A 652 0.85 -5.06 9.32
C CYS A 652 1.11 -4.89 7.82
N GLY A 653 0.25 -5.45 6.96
CA GLY A 653 0.32 -5.25 5.51
C GLY A 653 -0.24 -3.92 5.04
N ALA A 654 -0.60 -3.01 5.95
CA ALA A 654 -1.01 -1.65 5.59
C ALA A 654 0.08 -0.92 4.82
N ASP A 655 1.35 -1.12 5.19
CA ASP A 655 2.48 -0.58 4.44
C ASP A 655 2.51 -1.17 3.02
N MET A 656 2.29 -2.49 2.85
CA MET A 656 2.13 -3.08 1.50
C MET A 656 0.94 -2.51 0.73
N GLY A 657 -0.13 -2.10 1.43
CA GLY A 657 -1.28 -1.43 0.84
C GLY A 657 -0.99 0.02 0.47
N LYS A 658 -0.13 0.69 1.24
CA LYS A 658 0.32 2.08 1.07
C LYS A 658 1.23 2.24 -0.14
N TYR A 659 2.28 1.41 -0.26
CA TYR A 659 3.28 1.51 -1.32
C TYR A 659 2.90 0.76 -2.60
N SER A 660 3.44 1.23 -3.71
CA SER A 660 3.13 0.70 -5.05
C SER A 660 4.10 -0.39 -5.49
N PHE A 661 3.94 -1.61 -4.97
CA PHE A 661 4.79 -2.77 -5.32
C PHE A 661 4.48 -3.40 -6.70
N GLY A 662 3.31 -3.10 -7.27
CA GLY A 662 2.93 -3.56 -8.63
C GLY A 662 2.29 -4.95 -8.73
N PHE A 663 1.73 -5.48 -7.64
CA PHE A 663 0.97 -6.73 -7.62
C PHE A 663 -0.29 -6.69 -8.52
N ASP A 664 -0.63 -7.80 -9.19
CA ASP A 664 -1.89 -7.94 -9.96
C ASP A 664 -3.11 -8.21 -9.06
N TYR A 665 -2.92 -8.63 -7.82
CA TYR A 665 -4.00 -8.81 -6.87
C TYR A 665 -3.55 -8.41 -5.46
N THR A 666 -4.31 -7.55 -4.81
CA THR A 666 -4.07 -7.18 -3.41
C THR A 666 -5.32 -7.41 -2.57
N ASP A 667 -5.14 -8.06 -1.42
CA ASP A 667 -6.09 -8.12 -0.32
C ASP A 667 -5.36 -7.60 0.93
N LEU A 668 -5.23 -6.27 0.98
CA LEU A 668 -4.41 -5.53 1.95
C LEU A 668 -5.27 -4.43 2.59
N PRO A 669 -5.03 -4.06 3.87
CA PRO A 669 -5.70 -2.92 4.48
C PRO A 669 -5.27 -1.60 3.83
N GLU A 670 -6.07 -0.55 4.05
CA GLU A 670 -5.72 0.83 3.65
C GLU A 670 -4.57 1.38 4.51
N ASP A 671 -4.00 2.52 4.10
CA ASP A 671 -2.95 3.21 4.86
C ASP A 671 -3.46 3.61 6.25
N GLN A 672 -2.71 3.17 7.27
CA GLN A 672 -3.03 3.38 8.68
C GLN A 672 -2.25 4.55 9.27
N TRP A 673 -1.18 5.00 8.61
CA TRP A 673 -0.48 6.24 8.93
C TRP A 673 -1.24 7.43 8.32
N ASN A 674 -2.56 7.44 8.56
CA ASN A 674 -3.49 8.38 7.96
C ASN A 674 -4.51 8.84 9.02
N LEU A 675 -4.55 10.15 9.25
CA LEU A 675 -5.38 10.75 10.29
C LEU A 675 -6.88 10.50 10.05
N LYS A 676 -7.34 10.48 8.79
CA LYS A 676 -8.74 10.14 8.46
C LYS A 676 -9.04 8.67 8.71
N TYR A 677 -8.08 7.77 8.53
CA TYR A 677 -8.23 6.36 8.91
C TYR A 677 -8.37 6.23 10.43
N LEU A 678 -7.52 6.90 11.21
CA LEU A 678 -7.59 6.92 12.66
C LEU A 678 -8.91 7.50 13.19
N ILE A 679 -9.37 8.64 12.64
CA ILE A 679 -10.66 9.24 13.01
C ILE A 679 -11.84 8.29 12.73
N ARG A 680 -11.77 7.51 11.63
CA ARG A 680 -12.82 6.53 11.25
C ARG A 680 -12.97 5.37 12.23
N GLN A 681 -11.95 5.08 13.04
CA GLN A 681 -12.03 4.08 14.11
C GLN A 681 -12.90 4.57 15.29
N GLY A 682 -13.01 5.88 15.45
CA GLY A 682 -13.85 6.53 16.44
C GLY A 682 -13.42 6.32 17.90
N PRO A 683 -14.23 6.83 18.85
CA PRO A 683 -13.97 6.70 20.28
C PRO A 683 -14.06 5.26 20.74
N LYS A 684 -13.24 4.91 21.74
CA LYS A 684 -13.02 3.53 22.22
C LYS A 684 -14.30 2.81 22.65
N ASP A 685 -15.25 3.46 23.33
CA ASP A 685 -16.50 2.82 23.76
C ASP A 685 -17.38 2.39 22.57
N LEU A 686 -17.60 3.31 21.63
CA LEU A 686 -18.35 3.04 20.41
C LEU A 686 -17.63 1.99 19.56
N ARG A 687 -16.30 2.12 19.45
CA ARG A 687 -15.43 1.15 18.79
C ARG A 687 -15.55 -0.23 19.42
N LEU A 688 -15.47 -0.35 20.75
CA LEU A 688 -15.59 -1.60 21.49
C LEU A 688 -16.92 -2.28 21.17
N TYR A 689 -18.04 -1.57 21.38
CA TYR A 689 -19.36 -2.15 21.12
C TYR A 689 -19.50 -2.66 19.67
N VAL A 690 -19.14 -1.84 18.68
CA VAL A 690 -19.28 -2.21 17.27
C VAL A 690 -18.33 -3.35 16.90
N SER A 691 -17.09 -3.32 17.38
CA SER A 691 -16.06 -4.32 17.05
C SER A 691 -16.41 -5.74 17.51
N LEU A 692 -17.13 -5.89 18.64
CA LEU A 692 -17.62 -7.17 19.17
C LEU A 692 -18.49 -7.94 18.17
N PHE A 693 -19.19 -7.23 17.27
CA PHE A 693 -20.07 -7.85 16.26
C PHE A 693 -19.49 -7.81 14.85
N THR A 694 -18.39 -7.10 14.63
CA THR A 694 -17.88 -6.77 13.29
C THR A 694 -16.50 -7.34 13.00
N HIS A 695 -15.90 -8.09 13.93
CA HIS A 695 -14.68 -8.86 13.67
C HIS A 695 -14.93 -10.14 12.83
N ASN A 696 -15.61 -9.98 11.69
CA ASN A 696 -16.09 -11.02 10.79
C ASN A 696 -16.30 -10.46 9.36
N ARG A 697 -17.04 -11.16 8.48
CA ARG A 697 -17.27 -10.70 7.09
C ARG A 697 -17.92 -9.32 7.03
N LEU A 698 -18.87 -9.03 7.93
CA LEU A 698 -19.62 -7.78 7.94
C LEU A 698 -18.68 -6.58 8.14
N GLY A 699 -17.85 -6.61 9.19
CA GLY A 699 -16.92 -5.51 9.44
C GLY A 699 -15.83 -5.41 8.38
N ARG A 700 -15.32 -6.53 7.86
CA ARG A 700 -14.34 -6.47 6.77
C ARG A 700 -14.87 -5.72 5.53
N LEU A 701 -16.17 -5.84 5.23
CA LEU A 701 -16.78 -5.19 4.06
C LEU A 701 -17.16 -3.73 4.32
N PHE A 702 -17.67 -3.41 5.51
CA PHE A 702 -18.29 -2.10 5.77
C PHE A 702 -17.56 -1.23 6.80
N LEU A 703 -16.71 -1.82 7.62
CA LEU A 703 -15.96 -1.20 8.70
C LEU A 703 -14.51 -1.73 8.73
N PRO A 704 -13.77 -1.68 7.60
CA PRO A 704 -12.44 -2.27 7.51
C PRO A 704 -11.47 -1.69 8.55
N GLU A 705 -11.69 -0.44 8.99
CA GLU A 705 -10.86 0.23 9.99
C GLU A 705 -11.00 -0.37 11.39
N LEU A 706 -12.13 -1.01 11.68
CA LEU A 706 -12.36 -1.77 12.91
C LEU A 706 -12.01 -3.25 12.76
N TYR A 707 -12.13 -3.80 11.55
CA TYR A 707 -11.75 -5.18 11.27
C TYR A 707 -10.23 -5.36 11.32
N TYR A 708 -9.48 -4.46 10.67
CA TYR A 708 -8.01 -4.40 10.70
C TYR A 708 -7.55 -3.43 11.80
N LEU A 709 -8.00 -3.64 13.04
CA LEU A 709 -7.55 -2.83 14.18
C LEU A 709 -6.13 -3.25 14.59
N GLY A 710 -5.28 -2.27 14.90
CA GLY A 710 -3.91 -2.53 15.35
C GLY A 710 -3.86 -3.33 16.64
N GLY A 711 -2.94 -4.29 16.68
CA GLY A 711 -2.76 -5.18 17.82
C GLY A 711 -3.80 -6.30 17.97
N VAL A 712 -4.72 -6.46 17.00
CA VAL A 712 -5.66 -7.59 16.96
C VAL A 712 -5.28 -8.53 15.82
N PRO A 713 -4.63 -9.68 16.09
CA PRO A 713 -4.18 -10.57 15.02
C PRO A 713 -5.36 -11.24 14.33
N LEU A 714 -5.25 -11.38 13.01
CA LEU A 714 -6.23 -12.05 12.15
C LEU A 714 -5.68 -13.35 11.58
N THR A 715 -4.82 -14.04 12.33
CA THR A 715 -4.06 -15.23 11.92
C THR A 715 -4.94 -16.27 11.22
N GLN A 716 -5.98 -16.81 11.89
CA GLN A 716 -6.83 -17.83 11.28
C GLN A 716 -7.70 -17.29 10.13
N PRO A 717 -8.39 -16.12 10.26
CA PRO A 717 -9.15 -15.54 9.14
C PRO A 717 -8.32 -15.26 7.89
N LEU A 718 -7.10 -14.76 8.06
CA LEU A 718 -6.15 -14.49 7.00
C LEU A 718 -5.69 -15.79 6.34
N GLY A 719 -5.28 -16.79 7.12
CA GLY A 719 -4.87 -18.10 6.60
C GLY A 719 -5.94 -18.78 5.76
N LYS A 720 -7.22 -18.71 6.18
CA LYS A 720 -8.36 -19.21 5.36
C LYS A 720 -8.52 -18.48 4.04
N ARG A 721 -8.27 -17.17 3.99
CA ARG A 721 -8.31 -16.39 2.73
C ARG A 721 -7.11 -16.73 1.85
N ALA A 722 -5.91 -16.83 2.41
CA ALA A 722 -4.69 -17.17 1.70
C ALA A 722 -4.77 -18.56 1.04
N ARG A 723 -5.19 -19.60 1.79
CA ARG A 723 -5.38 -20.95 1.22
C ARG A 723 -6.41 -21.00 0.10
N ARG A 724 -7.51 -20.23 0.21
CA ARG A 724 -8.49 -20.09 -0.88
C ARG A 724 -7.91 -19.42 -2.12
N LEU A 725 -7.05 -18.42 -1.93
CA LEU A 725 -6.37 -17.76 -3.04
C LEU A 725 -5.40 -18.73 -3.73
N VAL A 726 -4.61 -19.50 -2.98
CA VAL A 726 -3.76 -20.59 -3.53
C VAL A 726 -4.58 -21.56 -4.37
N ALA A 727 -5.72 -22.04 -3.84
CA ALA A 727 -6.59 -22.97 -4.58
C ALA A 727 -7.13 -22.38 -5.89
N ARG A 728 -7.43 -21.07 -5.93
CA ARG A 728 -7.89 -20.38 -7.14
C ARG A 728 -6.76 -20.14 -8.14
N LEU A 729 -5.55 -19.85 -7.66
CA LEU A 729 -4.36 -19.73 -8.51
C LEU A 729 -3.97 -21.08 -9.12
N ALA A 730 -4.19 -22.18 -8.40
CA ALA A 730 -3.92 -23.55 -8.86
C ALA A 730 -4.77 -23.98 -10.08
N GLU A 731 -5.90 -23.31 -10.35
CA GLU A 731 -6.74 -23.61 -11.53
C GLU A 731 -6.16 -23.06 -12.85
N SER A 732 -4.99 -22.44 -12.81
CA SER A 732 -4.26 -21.88 -13.94
C SER A 732 -2.92 -22.57 -14.14
N ALA A 733 -2.53 -22.80 -15.40
CA ALA A 733 -1.20 -23.34 -15.73
C ALA A 733 -0.09 -22.28 -15.54
N GLN A 734 -0.44 -20.99 -15.66
CA GLN A 734 0.51 -19.89 -15.46
C GLN A 734 1.08 -19.91 -14.03
N PRO A 735 2.39 -19.67 -13.86
CA PRO A 735 3.01 -19.59 -12.54
C PRO A 735 2.49 -18.37 -11.77
N PHE A 736 2.57 -18.43 -10.44
CA PHE A 736 2.19 -17.31 -9.59
C PHE A 736 3.26 -16.98 -8.56
N PHE A 737 3.26 -15.72 -8.14
CA PHE A 737 3.93 -15.25 -6.94
C PHE A 737 2.87 -14.78 -5.94
N LEU A 738 2.84 -15.38 -4.75
CA LEU A 738 1.93 -15.00 -3.67
C LEU A 738 2.73 -14.63 -2.42
N ASN A 739 2.61 -13.39 -1.97
CA ASN A 739 3.07 -12.97 -0.64
C ASN A 739 1.91 -13.01 0.37
N VAL A 740 2.09 -13.77 1.46
CA VAL A 740 1.17 -13.83 2.60
C VAL A 740 1.91 -13.29 3.82
N PHE A 741 1.46 -12.17 4.38
CA PHE A 741 2.12 -11.50 5.49
C PHE A 741 1.19 -11.39 6.70
N TYR A 742 1.66 -11.79 7.89
CA TYR A 742 0.85 -11.92 9.10
C TYR A 742 1.27 -10.93 10.20
N SER A 743 0.32 -10.35 10.92
CA SER A 743 0.57 -9.54 12.13
C SER A 743 0.71 -10.39 13.40
N THR A 744 0.78 -11.72 13.27
CA THR A 744 0.63 -12.66 14.38
C THR A 744 1.63 -12.41 15.51
N THR A 745 2.87 -12.10 15.15
CA THR A 745 3.98 -11.86 16.10
C THR A 745 4.23 -10.37 16.39
N HIS A 746 3.36 -9.46 15.92
CA HIS A 746 3.48 -8.03 16.21
C HIS A 746 2.93 -7.68 17.60
N PRO A 747 3.53 -6.71 18.34
CA PRO A 747 3.01 -6.25 19.63
C PRO A 747 1.58 -5.67 19.52
N PRO A 748 0.71 -5.79 20.54
CA PRO A 748 0.97 -6.23 21.92
C PRO A 748 0.85 -7.76 22.14
N PHE A 749 1.20 -8.62 21.19
CA PHE A 749 1.24 -10.10 21.36
C PHE A 749 -0.07 -10.70 21.89
N ALA A 750 -1.12 -10.60 21.08
CA ALA A 750 -2.48 -10.96 21.47
C ALA A 750 -3.05 -12.13 20.65
N SER A 751 -2.34 -13.27 20.60
CA SER A 751 -2.77 -14.42 19.78
C SER A 751 -4.17 -14.97 20.14
N GLU A 752 -4.86 -15.53 19.15
CA GLU A 752 -6.17 -16.14 19.32
C GLU A 752 -6.08 -17.39 20.23
N TRP A 753 -7.17 -17.77 20.92
CA TRP A 753 -7.22 -19.04 21.64
C TRP A 753 -6.97 -20.22 20.69
N PRO A 754 -6.21 -21.27 21.08
CA PRO A 754 -5.65 -21.53 22.42
C PRO A 754 -4.25 -20.93 22.68
N TRP A 755 -3.69 -20.18 21.75
CA TRP A 755 -2.26 -19.86 21.71
C TRP A 755 -1.79 -18.98 22.86
N TYR A 756 -2.53 -17.91 23.20
CA TYR A 756 -2.16 -17.03 24.32
C TYR A 756 -2.16 -17.74 25.69
N THR A 757 -2.79 -18.92 25.80
CA THR A 757 -2.82 -19.73 27.03
C THR A 757 -1.83 -20.89 27.03
N ARG A 758 -1.15 -21.15 25.91
CA ARG A 758 -0.39 -22.39 25.72
C ARG A 758 0.91 -22.42 26.53
N TYR A 759 1.61 -21.29 26.59
CA TYR A 759 2.89 -21.17 27.28
C TYR A 759 2.85 -20.23 28.48
N ALA A 760 1.92 -19.27 28.47
CA ALA A 760 1.73 -18.33 29.57
C ALA A 760 1.28 -19.05 30.85
N ASP A 761 1.76 -18.56 32.00
CA ASP A 761 1.41 -19.10 33.30
C ASP A 761 -0.13 -19.03 33.52
N PRO A 762 -0.81 -20.18 33.70
CA PRO A 762 -2.23 -20.21 34.01
C PRO A 762 -2.58 -19.45 35.29
N ALA A 763 -1.67 -19.40 36.28
CA ALA A 763 -1.85 -18.73 37.56
C ALA A 763 -1.56 -17.22 37.52
N TYR A 764 -0.87 -16.73 36.47
CA TYR A 764 -0.55 -15.31 36.33
C TYR A 764 -1.81 -14.43 36.46
N ALA A 765 -1.73 -13.40 37.30
CA ALA A 765 -2.85 -12.52 37.65
C ALA A 765 -2.51 -11.02 37.50
N GLY A 766 -1.36 -10.69 36.90
CA GLY A 766 -1.01 -9.31 36.52
C GLY A 766 -1.79 -8.83 35.29
N GLU A 767 -1.52 -7.62 34.80
CA GLU A 767 -2.32 -7.00 33.72
C GLU A 767 -2.01 -7.59 32.31
N SER A 768 -0.84 -8.20 32.11
CA SER A 768 -0.40 -8.78 30.84
C SER A 768 -0.91 -10.20 30.58
N LYS A 769 -2.14 -10.53 31.01
CA LYS A 769 -2.68 -11.92 30.91
C LYS A 769 -3.00 -12.34 29.48
N PHE A 770 -3.43 -11.39 28.65
CA PHE A 770 -3.96 -11.67 27.30
C PHE A 770 -3.12 -11.07 26.18
N ALA A 771 -2.39 -10.01 26.49
CA ALA A 771 -1.57 -9.20 25.61
C ALA A 771 -0.65 -8.38 26.52
N MET A 772 0.42 -7.80 25.96
CA MET A 772 1.22 -6.81 26.65
C MET A 772 0.32 -5.65 27.12
N ALA A 773 0.26 -5.46 28.44
CA ALA A 773 -0.58 -4.42 29.03
C ALA A 773 -0.13 -3.03 28.56
N ARG A 774 -1.09 -2.08 28.52
CA ARG A 774 -0.79 -0.64 28.36
C ARG A 774 -0.13 -0.23 27.03
N LEU A 775 -0.31 -1.02 25.97
CA LEU A 775 0.02 -0.66 24.58
C LEU A 775 -1.23 -0.63 23.70
N THR A 776 -2.33 -0.08 24.23
CA THR A 776 -3.67 -0.17 23.60
C THR A 776 -4.11 1.11 22.91
N ASP A 777 -3.34 2.17 23.09
CA ASP A 777 -3.58 3.50 22.57
C ASP A 777 -2.27 4.10 22.04
N PRO A 778 -2.28 4.80 20.90
CA PRO A 778 -1.08 5.44 20.35
C PRO A 778 -0.30 6.30 21.35
N PHE A 779 -0.99 7.04 22.23
CA PHE A 779 -0.34 7.88 23.24
C PHE A 779 0.28 7.07 24.38
N GLU A 780 -0.37 5.96 24.75
CA GLU A 780 0.19 5.03 25.72
C GLU A 780 1.43 4.32 25.17
N ILE A 781 1.41 3.96 23.88
CA ILE A 781 2.57 3.41 23.16
C ILE A 781 3.73 4.41 23.18
N ILE A 782 3.49 5.69 22.84
CA ILE A 782 4.51 6.75 22.92
C ILE A 782 5.12 6.81 24.32
N ARG A 783 4.27 6.89 25.36
CA ARG A 783 4.73 7.01 26.75
C ARG A 783 5.53 5.78 27.21
N ARG A 784 5.11 4.57 26.81
CA ARG A 784 5.70 3.30 27.26
C ARG A 784 6.97 2.91 26.51
N GLN A 785 7.19 3.42 25.30
CA GLN A 785 8.48 3.24 24.64
C GLN A 785 9.65 3.85 25.43
N GLY A 786 9.38 4.87 26.27
CA GLY A 786 10.34 5.43 27.23
C GLY A 786 10.32 4.79 28.62
N ALA A 787 9.55 3.73 28.86
CA ALA A 787 9.43 3.11 30.19
C ALA A 787 10.56 2.09 30.44
N PRO A 788 11.06 1.99 31.68
CA PRO A 788 12.12 1.05 32.03
C PRO A 788 11.58 -0.38 32.17
N LYS A 789 12.49 -1.35 32.18
CA LYS A 789 12.19 -2.79 32.19
C LYS A 789 11.29 -3.24 33.34
N GLU A 790 11.42 -2.62 34.51
CA GLU A 790 10.68 -2.97 35.73
C GLU A 790 9.18 -2.72 35.61
N GLU A 791 8.74 -1.93 34.62
CA GLU A 791 7.33 -1.70 34.35
C GLU A 791 6.66 -2.83 33.54
N PHE A 792 7.43 -3.85 33.11
CA PHE A 792 6.98 -4.93 32.23
C PHE A 792 7.09 -6.31 32.90
N ASP A 793 6.03 -7.11 32.80
CA ASP A 793 6.03 -8.51 33.22
C ASP A 793 6.71 -9.39 32.15
N LEU A 794 8.04 -9.28 32.05
CA LEU A 794 8.81 -9.77 30.91
C LEU A 794 8.63 -11.27 30.62
N ASP A 795 8.66 -12.13 31.65
CA ASP A 795 8.47 -13.57 31.48
C ASP A 795 7.10 -13.89 30.85
N GLN A 796 6.06 -13.24 31.36
CA GLN A 796 4.69 -13.39 30.84
C GLN A 796 4.58 -12.86 29.40
N ILE A 797 5.24 -11.74 29.09
CA ILE A 797 5.29 -11.17 27.73
C ILE A 797 5.97 -12.13 26.76
N ILE A 798 7.11 -12.71 27.17
CA ILE A 798 7.84 -13.69 26.37
C ILE A 798 6.98 -14.94 26.14
N ASP A 799 6.23 -15.41 27.14
CA ASP A 799 5.34 -16.55 26.99
C ASP A 799 4.16 -16.27 26.03
N LEU A 800 3.60 -15.05 26.06
CA LEU A 800 2.60 -14.62 25.08
C LEU A 800 3.17 -14.58 23.66
N TYR A 801 4.39 -14.05 23.51
CA TYR A 801 5.09 -14.00 22.23
C TYR A 801 5.39 -15.40 21.67
N ASP A 802 5.86 -16.33 22.52
CA ASP A 802 6.04 -17.74 22.15
C ASP A 802 4.72 -18.38 21.68
N GLY A 803 3.59 -17.97 22.27
CA GLY A 803 2.25 -18.34 21.82
C GLY A 803 1.95 -17.83 20.40
N CYS A 804 2.30 -16.58 20.10
CA CYS A 804 2.20 -16.01 18.76
C CYS A 804 3.07 -16.75 17.74
N VAL A 805 4.32 -17.06 18.08
CA VAL A 805 5.24 -17.79 17.19
C VAL A 805 4.67 -19.18 16.85
N ALA A 806 4.16 -19.91 17.84
CA ALA A 806 3.54 -21.21 17.61
C ALA A 806 2.22 -21.12 16.81
N ALA A 807 1.46 -20.04 16.97
CA ALA A 807 0.26 -19.79 16.15
C ALA A 807 0.61 -19.52 14.68
N PHE A 808 1.70 -18.81 14.42
CA PHE A 808 2.20 -18.58 13.07
C PHE A 808 2.71 -19.89 12.44
N ASP A 809 3.48 -20.70 13.17
CA ASP A 809 3.96 -22.00 12.70
C ASP A 809 2.81 -22.96 12.31
N ASP A 810 1.73 -23.01 13.09
CA ASP A 810 0.54 -23.80 12.76
C ASP A 810 -0.11 -23.35 11.44
N GLU A 811 -0.18 -22.04 11.18
CA GLU A 811 -0.68 -21.56 9.88
C GLU A 811 0.30 -21.81 8.73
N VAL A 812 1.63 -21.79 8.95
CA VAL A 812 2.62 -22.27 7.97
C VAL A 812 2.34 -23.73 7.61
N GLY A 813 2.16 -24.60 8.62
CA GLY A 813 1.81 -26.01 8.42
C GLY A 813 0.54 -26.20 7.58
N ARG A 814 -0.52 -25.43 7.87
CA ARG A 814 -1.77 -25.46 7.09
C ARG A 814 -1.60 -24.96 5.66
N MET A 815 -0.75 -23.97 5.43
CA MET A 815 -0.44 -23.47 4.09
C MET A 815 0.29 -24.54 3.26
N LEU A 816 1.27 -25.22 3.85
CA LEU A 816 2.01 -26.32 3.21
C LEU A 816 1.07 -27.50 2.86
N ALA A 817 0.25 -27.95 3.81
CA ALA A 817 -0.74 -29.00 3.56
C ALA A 817 -1.75 -28.62 2.46
N ASN A 818 -2.06 -27.33 2.32
CA ASN A 818 -2.93 -26.85 1.25
C ASN A 818 -2.22 -26.85 -0.13
N LEU A 819 -0.91 -26.63 -0.19
CA LEU A 819 -0.14 -26.82 -1.43
C LEU A 819 -0.17 -28.28 -1.89
N GLU A 820 0.01 -29.24 -0.98
CA GLU A 820 -0.14 -30.67 -1.25
C GLU A 820 -1.54 -31.00 -1.76
N THR A 821 -2.57 -30.52 -1.06
CA THR A 821 -3.98 -30.71 -1.46
C THR A 821 -4.27 -30.13 -2.84
N CYS A 822 -3.60 -29.03 -3.22
CA CYS A 822 -3.74 -28.41 -4.54
C CYS A 822 -2.89 -29.08 -5.63
N GLY A 823 -2.01 -30.03 -5.29
CA GLY A 823 -1.05 -30.64 -6.22
C GLY A 823 0.03 -29.66 -6.67
N LEU A 824 0.42 -28.72 -5.80
CA LEU A 824 1.41 -27.67 -6.09
C LEU A 824 2.73 -27.85 -5.33
N ALA A 825 2.81 -28.79 -4.39
CA ALA A 825 3.95 -28.95 -3.48
C ALA A 825 5.28 -29.16 -4.22
N ASP A 826 5.29 -30.00 -5.26
CA ASP A 826 6.50 -30.37 -5.99
C ASP A 826 6.99 -29.28 -6.97
N ASN A 827 6.22 -28.22 -7.18
CA ASN A 827 6.54 -27.14 -8.12
C ASN A 827 6.29 -25.74 -7.52
N THR A 828 6.53 -25.58 -6.22
CA THR A 828 6.40 -24.30 -5.52
C THR A 828 7.62 -24.04 -4.65
N VAL A 829 8.35 -22.98 -4.96
CA VAL A 829 9.36 -22.41 -4.06
C VAL A 829 8.63 -21.78 -2.88
N VAL A 830 8.95 -22.23 -1.67
CA VAL A 830 8.38 -21.68 -0.43
C VAL A 830 9.46 -20.88 0.29
N VAL A 831 9.11 -19.66 0.67
CA VAL A 831 9.97 -18.78 1.48
C VAL A 831 9.26 -18.47 2.79
N VAL A 832 9.93 -18.69 3.92
CA VAL A 832 9.50 -18.18 5.23
C VAL A 832 10.44 -17.07 5.66
N TYR A 833 9.88 -15.91 6.03
CA TYR A 833 10.68 -14.73 6.33
C TYR A 833 10.08 -13.89 7.48
N SER A 834 10.84 -12.90 7.94
CA SER A 834 10.31 -11.78 8.73
C SER A 834 10.79 -10.45 8.17
N ASP A 835 10.06 -9.38 8.42
CA ASP A 835 10.48 -8.01 8.11
C ASP A 835 11.44 -7.45 9.16
N HIS A 836 11.33 -7.85 10.42
CA HIS A 836 12.27 -7.55 11.49
C HIS A 836 11.93 -8.39 12.73
N GLY A 837 12.78 -8.36 13.74
CA GLY A 837 12.44 -8.81 15.09
C GLY A 837 12.14 -7.64 16.02
N MET A 838 12.50 -7.80 17.30
CA MET A 838 12.26 -6.81 18.37
C MET A 838 13.16 -7.09 19.58
N GLU A 839 13.54 -6.02 20.28
CA GLU A 839 14.19 -6.12 21.59
C GLU A 839 13.19 -6.23 22.74
N PHE A 840 13.53 -7.08 23.70
CA PHE A 840 12.84 -7.41 24.94
C PHE A 840 13.69 -6.99 26.16
N PHE A 841 14.29 -5.79 26.10
CA PHE A 841 15.20 -5.27 27.13
C PHE A 841 16.51 -6.07 27.29
N GLU A 842 16.99 -6.74 26.25
CA GLU A 842 18.34 -7.34 26.28
C GLU A 842 19.45 -6.28 26.38
N HIS A 843 19.21 -5.07 25.87
CA HIS A 843 20.10 -3.91 25.95
C HIS A 843 19.45 -2.68 26.60
N ASP A 844 18.54 -2.91 27.56
CA ASP A 844 17.70 -1.90 28.20
C ASP A 844 16.81 -1.10 27.23
N THR A 845 16.79 -1.50 25.95
CA THR A 845 15.87 -0.97 24.94
C THR A 845 14.76 -1.97 24.66
N TRP A 846 13.58 -1.46 24.36
CA TRP A 846 12.41 -2.25 23.97
C TRP A 846 11.82 -1.67 22.70
N GLY A 847 11.33 -2.55 21.82
CA GLY A 847 10.74 -2.13 20.55
C GLY A 847 11.40 -2.77 19.34
N GLN A 848 10.81 -2.52 18.19
CA GLN A 848 11.40 -2.80 16.88
C GLN A 848 12.41 -1.70 16.55
N GLY A 849 13.62 -2.03 16.10
CA GLY A 849 14.56 -1.09 15.46
C GLY A 849 14.87 0.19 16.21
N ASN A 850 14.80 0.18 17.55
CA ASN A 850 15.11 1.32 18.42
C ASN A 850 16.61 1.41 18.73
N SER A 851 17.35 0.31 18.62
CA SER A 851 18.79 0.22 18.84
C SER A 851 19.42 -0.63 17.73
N ALA A 852 20.68 -0.33 17.40
CA ALA A 852 21.49 -1.19 16.52
C ALA A 852 22.39 -2.16 17.31
N VAL A 853 22.38 -2.09 18.65
CA VAL A 853 23.25 -2.90 19.54
C VAL A 853 22.88 -4.38 19.48
N GLY A 854 21.61 -4.71 19.73
CA GLY A 854 21.13 -6.08 19.71
C GLY A 854 20.96 -6.65 18.30
N ASP A 855 21.01 -7.98 18.20
CA ASP A 855 20.64 -8.71 16.97
C ASP A 855 19.16 -9.06 16.92
N PHE A 856 18.43 -8.88 18.02
CA PHE A 856 17.03 -9.30 18.15
C PHE A 856 16.07 -8.52 17.25
N SER A 857 16.39 -7.26 16.91
CA SER A 857 15.64 -6.46 15.93
C SER A 857 16.09 -6.68 14.48
N PRO A 858 17.38 -6.59 14.13
CA PRO A 858 17.81 -6.64 12.74
C PRO A 858 18.02 -8.04 12.17
N ARG A 859 18.24 -9.08 13.01
CA ARG A 859 18.45 -10.47 12.53
C ARG A 859 17.12 -11.21 12.42
N ILE A 860 16.75 -11.57 11.20
CA ILE A 860 15.48 -12.23 10.87
C ILE A 860 15.69 -13.70 10.50
N PRO A 861 14.68 -14.58 10.69
CA PRO A 861 14.70 -15.88 10.05
C PRO A 861 14.46 -15.69 8.54
N LEU A 862 15.29 -16.36 7.73
CA LEU A 862 15.06 -16.50 6.30
C LEU A 862 15.24 -17.97 5.92
N LEU A 863 14.20 -18.54 5.32
CA LEU A 863 14.16 -19.93 4.89
C LEU A 863 13.70 -19.98 3.45
N ILE A 864 14.41 -20.74 2.60
CA ILE A 864 14.03 -20.99 1.21
C ILE A 864 14.01 -22.50 0.96
N ARG A 865 12.85 -23.02 0.53
CA ARG A 865 12.69 -24.40 0.05
C ARG A 865 12.33 -24.37 -1.42
N ASP A 866 13.23 -24.83 -2.27
CA ASP A 866 12.94 -25.17 -3.66
C ASP A 866 12.78 -26.70 -3.78
N PRO A 867 11.59 -27.24 -4.11
CA PRO A 867 11.37 -28.67 -4.20
C PRO A 867 12.23 -29.37 -5.26
N ARG A 868 12.77 -28.62 -6.23
CA ARG A 868 13.64 -29.11 -7.31
C ARG A 868 15.08 -29.32 -6.85
N LEU A 869 15.46 -28.76 -5.71
CA LEU A 869 16.81 -28.88 -5.14
C LEU A 869 16.81 -29.89 -3.97
N PRO A 870 17.94 -30.58 -3.72
CA PRO A 870 18.11 -31.39 -2.52
C PRO A 870 18.07 -30.53 -1.25
N ALA A 871 17.92 -31.17 -0.10
CA ALA A 871 17.97 -30.48 1.19
C ALA A 871 19.35 -29.86 1.44
N ARG A 872 19.39 -28.62 1.92
CA ARG A 872 20.63 -27.87 2.21
C ARG A 872 20.95 -27.78 3.70
N GLY A 873 19.92 -27.74 4.55
CA GLY A 873 20.05 -27.52 5.99
C GLY A 873 20.35 -26.05 6.34
N THR A 874 21.04 -25.84 7.46
CA THR A 874 21.40 -24.50 7.93
C THR A 874 22.59 -23.92 7.16
N VAL A 875 22.49 -22.64 6.81
CA VAL A 875 23.52 -21.83 6.16
C VAL A 875 23.94 -20.73 7.14
N ASP A 876 25.17 -20.82 7.64
CA ASP A 876 25.70 -19.92 8.68
C ASP A 876 26.34 -18.63 8.13
N LYS A 877 26.30 -18.43 6.82
CA LYS A 877 26.84 -17.22 6.17
C LYS A 877 25.99 -15.98 6.47
N VAL A 878 26.65 -14.84 6.64
CA VAL A 878 25.96 -13.54 6.76
C VAL A 878 25.34 -13.18 5.41
N VAL A 879 24.01 -13.02 5.41
CA VAL A 879 23.21 -12.62 4.23
C VAL A 879 22.26 -11.49 4.61
N ARG A 880 21.56 -10.91 3.63
CA ARG A 880 20.72 -9.73 3.83
C ARG A 880 19.34 -9.93 3.22
N SER A 881 18.32 -9.25 3.74
CA SER A 881 16.98 -9.34 3.15
C SER A 881 16.89 -8.82 1.71
N ILE A 882 17.75 -7.87 1.34
CA ILE A 882 17.86 -7.35 -0.04
C ILE A 882 18.33 -8.41 -1.06
N ASP A 883 18.95 -9.49 -0.59
CA ASP A 883 19.45 -10.57 -1.44
C ASP A 883 18.32 -11.50 -1.90
N LEU A 884 17.13 -11.42 -1.29
CA LEU A 884 16.00 -12.30 -1.61
C LEU A 884 15.41 -12.04 -3.00
N ALA A 885 15.15 -10.79 -3.36
CA ALA A 885 14.59 -10.45 -4.67
C ALA A 885 15.43 -10.95 -5.86
N PRO A 886 16.77 -10.69 -5.94
CA PRO A 886 17.60 -11.23 -7.01
C PRO A 886 17.68 -12.77 -6.96
N THR A 887 17.67 -13.38 -5.77
CA THR A 887 17.61 -14.86 -5.63
C THR A 887 16.37 -15.45 -6.29
N LEU A 888 15.19 -14.86 -6.00
CA LEU A 888 13.93 -15.37 -6.55
C LEU A 888 13.82 -15.16 -8.06
N LEU A 889 14.41 -14.11 -8.61
CA LEU A 889 14.51 -13.92 -10.06
C LEU A 889 15.38 -15.01 -10.70
N GLU A 890 16.56 -15.28 -10.14
CA GLU A 890 17.46 -16.30 -10.68
C GLU A 890 16.84 -17.70 -10.63
N LEU A 891 16.16 -18.07 -9.53
CA LEU A 891 15.49 -19.37 -9.40
C LEU A 891 14.40 -19.64 -10.44
N VAL A 892 13.87 -18.59 -11.06
CA VAL A 892 12.86 -18.67 -12.13
C VAL A 892 13.44 -18.37 -13.52
N GLY A 893 14.76 -18.24 -13.63
CA GLY A 893 15.45 -17.98 -14.89
C GLY A 893 15.36 -16.53 -15.39
N ALA A 894 15.02 -15.58 -14.51
CA ALA A 894 14.98 -14.16 -14.82
C ALA A 894 16.27 -13.47 -14.32
N PRO A 895 16.89 -12.57 -15.11
CA PRO A 895 18.09 -11.86 -14.65
C PRO A 895 17.72 -10.78 -13.61
N PRO A 896 18.54 -10.60 -12.55
CA PRO A 896 18.48 -9.41 -11.70
C PRO A 896 18.62 -8.13 -12.54
N VAL A 897 17.96 -7.05 -12.11
CA VAL A 897 18.03 -5.75 -12.78
C VAL A 897 19.16 -4.89 -12.19
N ALA A 898 19.72 -3.98 -12.98
CA ALA A 898 20.86 -3.14 -12.57
C ALA A 898 20.57 -2.23 -11.35
N SER A 899 19.31 -1.96 -11.04
CA SER A 899 18.93 -1.17 -9.87
C SER A 899 19.02 -1.95 -8.55
N MET A 900 19.18 -3.28 -8.58
CA MET A 900 19.30 -4.12 -7.38
C MET A 900 20.70 -4.02 -6.77
N ASP A 901 20.75 -3.78 -5.46
CA ASP A 901 21.97 -3.78 -4.66
C ASP A 901 22.27 -5.17 -4.06
N GLY A 902 21.23 -6.01 -3.96
CA GLY A 902 21.33 -7.38 -3.47
C GLY A 902 22.08 -8.30 -4.44
N VAL A 903 22.61 -9.39 -3.91
CA VAL A 903 23.22 -10.46 -4.70
C VAL A 903 22.38 -11.73 -4.56
N SER A 904 22.39 -12.58 -5.58
CA SER A 904 21.64 -13.84 -5.52
C SER A 904 22.28 -14.84 -4.56
N LEU A 905 21.44 -15.51 -3.77
CA LEU A 905 21.77 -16.60 -2.85
C LEU A 905 21.43 -17.97 -3.47
N ALA A 906 21.10 -18.06 -4.76
CA ALA A 906 20.77 -19.32 -5.40
C ALA A 906 21.90 -20.36 -5.25
N GLY A 907 23.16 -19.92 -5.34
CA GLY A 907 24.34 -20.75 -5.07
C GLY A 907 24.38 -21.30 -3.63
N CYS A 908 23.88 -20.57 -2.63
CA CYS A 908 23.81 -21.03 -1.25
C CYS A 908 22.82 -22.18 -1.04
N LEU A 909 21.85 -22.37 -1.94
CA LEU A 909 20.83 -23.42 -1.83
C LEU A 909 21.36 -24.79 -2.22
N VAL A 910 22.50 -24.85 -2.91
CA VAL A 910 23.16 -26.08 -3.34
C VAL A 910 24.29 -26.41 -2.38
N VAL A 911 24.48 -27.70 -2.04
CA VAL A 911 25.48 -28.14 -1.04
C VAL A 911 26.90 -27.71 -1.43
N ASP A 912 27.29 -27.94 -2.69
CA ASP A 912 28.61 -27.57 -3.22
C ASP A 912 28.60 -26.21 -3.95
N GLY A 913 27.53 -25.43 -3.79
CA GLY A 913 27.40 -24.13 -4.44
C GLY A 913 28.17 -23.03 -3.71
N ALA A 914 28.62 -22.03 -4.46
CA ALA A 914 29.28 -20.86 -3.88
C ALA A 914 28.27 -20.05 -3.05
N CYS A 915 28.59 -19.82 -1.78
CA CYS A 915 27.80 -18.95 -0.91
C CYS A 915 28.66 -17.78 -0.41
N PRO A 916 28.34 -16.53 -0.79
CA PRO A 916 29.16 -15.39 -0.45
C PRO A 916 29.09 -15.08 1.05
N GLU A 917 30.17 -14.53 1.59
CA GLU A 917 30.19 -13.86 2.90
C GLU A 917 29.94 -12.38 2.65
N LEU A 918 28.82 -11.84 3.14
CA LEU A 918 28.40 -10.47 2.85
C LEU A 918 28.54 -9.56 4.07
N ASP A 919 28.78 -8.28 3.82
CA ASP A 919 28.67 -7.24 4.84
C ASP A 919 27.21 -6.84 4.99
N ALA A 920 26.65 -7.10 6.17
CA ALA A 920 25.29 -6.70 6.52
C ALA A 920 25.30 -5.35 7.24
N PHE A 921 24.55 -4.40 6.70
CA PHE A 921 24.36 -3.07 7.28
C PHE A 921 22.95 -2.94 7.83
N ASN A 922 22.80 -2.25 8.95
CA ASN A 922 21.50 -1.88 9.49
C ASN A 922 21.56 -0.47 10.09
N GLU A 923 20.42 0.22 10.05
CA GLU A 923 20.18 1.44 10.79
C GLU A 923 18.88 1.38 11.60
N THR A 924 18.80 2.19 12.64
CA THR A 924 17.56 2.33 13.41
C THR A 924 16.45 3.01 12.62
N GLY A 925 15.21 2.75 13.00
CA GLY A 925 14.06 3.51 12.54
C GLY A 925 13.95 4.87 13.22
N ILE A 926 12.83 5.55 13.03
CA ILE A 926 12.52 6.73 13.84
C ILE A 926 12.14 6.33 15.26
N TRP A 927 12.48 7.15 16.23
CA TRP A 927 12.09 7.03 17.63
C TRP A 927 10.84 7.83 17.89
N ILE A 928 9.90 7.19 18.57
CA ILE A 928 8.59 7.78 18.84
C ILE A 928 8.64 8.62 20.14
N ALA A 929 9.53 8.24 21.06
CA ALA A 929 9.82 8.89 22.33
C ALA A 929 11.31 8.73 22.67
N ASP A 930 11.74 9.29 23.80
CA ASP A 930 13.06 9.01 24.36
C ASP A 930 13.21 7.50 24.61
N ILE A 931 14.28 6.91 24.10
CA ILE A 931 14.52 5.47 24.19
C ILE A 931 15.44 5.17 25.38
N PRO A 932 15.05 4.28 26.30
CA PRO A 932 15.91 3.85 27.39
C PRO A 932 17.09 3.04 26.85
N GLY A 933 18.23 3.08 27.55
CA GLY A 933 19.45 2.36 27.16
C GLY A 933 20.34 3.05 26.13
N LEU A 934 19.91 4.17 25.54
CA LEU A 934 20.78 5.01 24.71
C LEU A 934 21.77 5.82 25.57
N PRO A 935 22.97 6.19 25.04
CA PRO A 935 23.89 7.08 25.75
C PRO A 935 23.25 8.41 26.16
N ASP A 936 23.64 8.97 27.31
CA ASP A 936 23.05 10.23 27.81
C ASP A 936 23.24 11.40 26.84
N THR A 937 24.42 11.50 26.22
CA THR A 937 24.79 12.51 25.23
C THR A 937 24.49 12.08 23.79
N HIS A 938 23.60 11.10 23.60
CA HIS A 938 23.19 10.64 22.27
C HIS A 938 22.44 11.76 21.54
N LEU A 939 22.72 11.95 20.24
CA LEU A 939 22.05 12.99 19.44
C LEU A 939 20.53 12.76 19.39
N ARG A 940 19.73 13.78 19.73
CA ARG A 940 18.26 13.66 19.80
C ARG A 940 17.54 14.55 18.78
N TYR A 941 16.27 14.23 18.56
CA TYR A 941 15.31 15.04 17.82
C TYR A 941 13.96 15.02 18.56
N PRO A 942 13.01 15.91 18.23
CA PRO A 942 11.72 15.98 18.91
C PRO A 942 10.93 14.67 18.85
N GLY A 943 10.00 14.46 19.78
CA GLY A 943 9.12 13.29 19.78
C GLY A 943 8.09 13.29 18.63
N LEU A 944 7.44 12.14 18.41
CA LEU A 944 6.56 11.90 17.25
C LEU A 944 5.51 13.00 16.99
N LEU A 945 4.85 13.50 18.04
CA LEU A 945 3.80 14.53 17.91
C LEU A 945 4.32 15.88 17.40
N GLU A 946 5.62 16.15 17.52
CA GLU A 946 6.26 17.35 17.00
C GLU A 946 6.86 17.12 15.61
N LEU A 947 7.37 15.91 15.36
CA LEU A 947 7.94 15.51 14.07
C LEU A 947 6.92 15.45 12.93
N MET A 948 5.66 15.11 13.23
CA MET A 948 4.68 14.78 12.22
C MET A 948 3.89 16.00 11.73
N GLU A 949 3.50 15.94 10.46
CA GLU A 949 2.50 16.80 9.84
C GLU A 949 1.56 16.00 8.92
N VAL A 950 0.53 16.67 8.41
CA VAL A 950 -0.34 16.17 7.34
C VAL A 950 -0.15 17.06 6.10
N PRO A 951 0.78 16.71 5.18
CA PRO A 951 1.11 17.56 4.04
C PRO A 951 -0.09 17.81 3.14
N ASP A 952 -0.84 16.75 2.81
CA ASP A 952 -2.13 16.85 2.12
C ASP A 952 -3.28 16.52 3.06
N ARG A 953 -4.04 17.54 3.46
CA ARG A 953 -5.24 17.40 4.30
C ARG A 953 -6.38 16.65 3.58
N ALA A 954 -6.35 16.60 2.25
CA ALA A 954 -7.33 15.86 1.46
C ALA A 954 -7.09 14.34 1.55
N SER A 955 -5.84 13.88 1.54
CA SER A 955 -5.51 12.47 1.80
C SER A 955 -5.59 12.15 3.29
N GLY A 956 -5.05 13.03 4.15
CA GLY A 956 -4.88 12.79 5.58
C GLY A 956 -3.64 11.98 5.92
N THR A 957 -2.74 11.72 4.96
CA THR A 957 -1.52 10.93 5.14
C THR A 957 -0.54 11.68 6.03
N LEU A 958 0.03 10.96 6.99
CA LEU A 958 0.98 11.51 7.95
C LEU A 958 2.41 11.35 7.42
N ALA A 959 3.20 12.43 7.52
CA ALA A 959 4.59 12.45 7.10
C ALA A 959 5.47 13.16 8.14
N ILE A 960 6.79 12.92 8.07
CA ILE A 960 7.79 13.68 8.83
C ILE A 960 7.94 15.06 8.19
N LYS A 961 7.97 16.10 9.02
CA LYS A 961 8.22 17.47 8.55
C LYS A 961 9.60 17.60 7.90
N PRO A 962 9.72 18.26 6.74
CA PRO A 962 10.97 18.41 6.01
C PRO A 962 12.14 18.95 6.85
N GLU A 963 11.89 19.88 7.79
CA GLU A 963 12.94 20.45 8.64
C GLU A 963 13.60 19.45 9.59
N TYR A 964 12.91 18.35 9.95
CA TYR A 964 13.44 17.33 10.86
C TYR A 964 14.11 16.17 10.14
N CYS A 965 13.91 15.99 8.83
CA CYS A 965 14.45 14.86 8.07
C CYS A 965 15.97 14.71 8.24
N ARG A 966 16.74 15.81 8.18
CA ARG A 966 18.20 15.78 8.37
C ARG A 966 18.59 15.40 9.80
N ALA A 967 17.90 15.95 10.80
CA ALA A 967 18.17 15.67 12.21
C ALA A 967 17.89 14.20 12.55
N VAL A 968 16.75 13.67 12.07
CA VAL A 968 16.38 12.26 12.23
C VAL A 968 17.44 11.34 11.63
N LEU A 969 17.90 11.62 10.40
CA LEU A 969 18.92 10.81 9.73
C LEU A 969 20.29 10.89 10.41
N ALA A 970 20.67 12.05 10.94
CA ALA A 970 21.93 12.24 11.66
C ALA A 970 21.95 11.45 12.97
N ALA A 971 20.82 11.39 13.66
CA ALA A 971 20.70 10.73 14.96
C ALA A 971 20.59 9.20 14.88
N LYS A 972 20.46 8.57 13.71
CA LYS A 972 20.34 7.10 13.63
C LYS A 972 21.59 6.37 14.12
N ASP A 973 21.37 5.39 14.99
CA ASP A 973 22.33 4.31 15.25
C ASP A 973 22.50 3.46 13.99
N ARG A 974 23.72 2.98 13.77
CA ARG A 974 24.08 2.15 12.61
C ARG A 974 24.94 0.99 13.04
N MET A 975 24.89 -0.12 12.31
CA MET A 975 25.81 -1.23 12.50
C MET A 975 26.27 -1.84 11.19
N ILE A 976 27.45 -2.46 11.25
CA ILE A 976 27.96 -3.37 10.22
C ILE A 976 28.29 -4.72 10.87
N ARG A 977 27.95 -5.79 10.15
CA ARG A 977 28.18 -7.18 10.52
C ARG A 977 28.99 -7.88 9.43
N HIS A 978 30.13 -8.48 9.81
CA HIS A 978 31.01 -9.27 8.94
C HIS A 978 31.54 -10.52 9.65
N GLY A 979 31.37 -11.72 9.10
CA GLY A 979 31.96 -12.95 9.63
C GLY A 979 31.45 -13.31 11.03
N ARG A 980 32.20 -13.08 12.10
CA ARG A 980 31.75 -13.18 13.52
C ARG A 980 31.62 -11.83 14.24
N TRP A 981 32.08 -10.75 13.61
CA TRP A 981 32.22 -9.44 14.22
C TRP A 981 31.04 -8.54 13.87
N LYS A 982 30.63 -7.71 14.84
CA LYS A 982 29.64 -6.66 14.67
C LYS A 982 30.17 -5.36 15.27
N LEU A 983 30.16 -4.28 14.48
CA LEU A 983 30.50 -2.94 14.95
C LEU A 983 29.24 -2.08 14.95
N VAL A 984 29.02 -1.37 16.06
CA VAL A 984 27.89 -0.46 16.25
C VAL A 984 28.41 0.97 16.39
N TYR A 985 27.78 1.88 15.67
CA TYR A 985 28.01 3.32 15.69
C TYR A 985 26.79 4.02 16.29
N GLN A 986 27.04 4.86 17.30
CA GLN A 986 26.02 5.70 17.93
C GLN A 986 26.47 7.18 17.91
N PRO A 987 25.71 8.08 17.28
CA PRO A 987 26.05 9.50 17.22
C PRO A 987 25.84 10.19 18.57
N LEU A 988 26.78 11.04 18.96
CA LEU A 988 26.68 11.86 20.17
C LEU A 988 26.57 13.35 19.81
N ASP A 989 26.17 14.18 20.77
CA ASP A 989 26.21 15.65 20.66
C ASP A 989 27.59 16.16 20.27
N SER A 990 28.65 15.45 20.69
CA SER A 990 30.02 15.64 20.22
C SER A 990 30.67 14.30 19.88
N GLY A 991 30.89 14.04 18.59
CA GLY A 991 31.53 12.83 18.10
C GLY A 991 30.59 11.63 18.02
N HIS A 992 31.08 10.44 18.41
CA HIS A 992 30.35 9.18 18.32
C HIS A 992 30.95 8.13 19.25
N VAL A 993 30.19 7.07 19.54
CA VAL A 993 30.68 5.86 20.21
C VAL A 993 30.75 4.72 19.21
N LEU A 994 31.83 3.95 19.25
CA LEU A 994 31.98 2.69 18.53
C LEU A 994 32.07 1.54 19.54
N ARG A 995 31.18 0.56 19.40
CA ARG A 995 31.19 -0.69 20.19
C ARG A 995 31.38 -1.88 19.27
N LEU A 996 32.27 -2.80 19.62
CA LEU A 996 32.58 -3.99 18.85
C LEU A 996 32.17 -5.23 19.63
N PHE A 997 31.44 -6.14 18.99
CA PHE A 997 30.96 -7.38 19.58
C PHE A 997 31.45 -8.59 18.79
N ASP A 998 31.77 -9.67 19.50
CA ASP A 998 32.10 -10.99 18.96
C ASP A 998 30.90 -11.93 19.13
N LEU A 999 30.11 -12.10 18.07
CA LEU A 999 28.85 -12.83 18.14
C LEU A 999 28.98 -14.34 18.30
N GLN A 1000 30.19 -14.89 18.15
CA GLN A 1000 30.42 -16.31 18.42
C GLN A 1000 30.63 -16.57 19.92
N ALA A 1001 31.31 -15.64 20.61
CA ALA A 1001 31.54 -15.74 22.06
C ALA A 1001 30.41 -15.07 22.88
N ASP A 1002 29.78 -14.04 22.30
CA ASP A 1002 28.75 -13.22 22.91
C ASP A 1002 27.61 -12.94 21.90
N PRO A 1003 26.75 -13.93 21.61
CA PRO A 1003 25.64 -13.77 20.66
C PRO A 1003 24.61 -12.70 21.07
N ALA A 1004 24.62 -12.29 22.34
CA ALA A 1004 23.71 -11.30 22.90
C ALA A 1004 24.28 -9.87 22.90
N CYS A 1005 25.50 -9.64 22.40
CA CYS A 1005 26.17 -8.33 22.40
C CYS A 1005 26.22 -7.65 23.78
N GLN A 1006 26.56 -8.39 24.83
CA GLN A 1006 26.63 -7.85 26.20
C GLN A 1006 27.98 -7.18 26.52
N HIS A 1007 29.06 -7.58 25.85
CA HIS A 1007 30.42 -7.18 26.18
C HIS A 1007 31.09 -6.48 25.00
N ASP A 1008 31.42 -5.20 25.17
CA ASP A 1008 32.22 -4.47 24.19
C ASP A 1008 33.68 -4.94 24.26
N VAL A 1009 34.19 -5.43 23.13
CA VAL A 1009 35.58 -5.89 22.96
C VAL A 1009 36.41 -4.96 22.05
N SER A 1010 35.92 -3.74 21.82
CA SER A 1010 36.55 -2.72 20.97
C SER A 1010 38.01 -2.42 21.33
N GLU A 1011 38.34 -2.35 22.62
CA GLU A 1011 39.71 -2.13 23.10
C GLU A 1011 40.63 -3.33 22.91
N ARG A 1012 40.08 -4.56 22.96
CA ARG A 1012 40.85 -5.80 22.80
C ARG A 1012 41.16 -6.11 21.34
N HIS A 1013 40.34 -5.62 20.41
CA HIS A 1013 40.48 -5.86 18.97
C HIS A 1013 40.50 -4.56 18.15
N PRO A 1014 41.48 -3.66 18.37
CA PRO A 1014 41.49 -2.33 17.74
C PRO A 1014 41.62 -2.39 16.21
N GLN A 1015 42.30 -3.41 15.67
CA GLN A 1015 42.44 -3.59 14.22
C GLN A 1015 41.09 -3.93 13.56
N VAL A 1016 40.33 -4.86 14.15
CA VAL A 1016 39.00 -5.25 13.67
C VAL A 1016 38.04 -4.06 13.74
N ARG A 1017 38.07 -3.31 14.85
CA ARG A 1017 37.28 -2.08 15.02
C ARG A 1017 37.56 -1.08 13.90
N THR A 1018 38.83 -0.82 13.59
CA THR A 1018 39.23 0.14 12.56
C THR A 1018 38.82 -0.33 11.15
N ASP A 1019 38.98 -1.61 10.81
CA ASP A 1019 38.56 -2.16 9.51
C ASP A 1019 37.04 -2.03 9.31
N LEU A 1020 36.26 -2.51 10.28
CA LEU A 1020 34.80 -2.42 10.20
C LEU A 1020 34.30 -0.98 10.20
N TRP A 1021 35.00 -0.08 10.91
CA TRP A 1021 34.66 1.33 10.90
C TRP A 1021 34.88 1.94 9.52
N ALA A 1022 36.01 1.65 8.87
CA ALA A 1022 36.28 2.11 7.51
C ALA A 1022 35.23 1.61 6.51
N ARG A 1023 34.81 0.35 6.62
CA ARG A 1023 33.73 -0.22 5.79
C ARG A 1023 32.39 0.46 6.03
N LEU A 1024 32.02 0.71 7.29
CA LEU A 1024 30.80 1.42 7.64
C LEU A 1024 30.81 2.86 7.11
N GLN A 1025 31.94 3.56 7.23
CA GLN A 1025 32.08 4.89 6.66
C GLN A 1025 31.96 4.88 5.13
N ALA A 1026 32.57 3.92 4.45
CA ALA A 1026 32.47 3.78 2.99
C ALA A 1026 31.01 3.57 2.56
N PHE A 1027 30.25 2.73 3.27
CA PHE A 1027 28.83 2.51 2.99
C PHE A 1027 28.00 3.79 3.20
N VAL A 1028 28.21 4.49 4.31
CA VAL A 1028 27.50 5.74 4.61
C VAL A 1028 27.84 6.83 3.59
N GLN A 1029 29.10 6.92 3.15
CA GLN A 1029 29.53 7.86 2.10
C GLN A 1029 28.93 7.53 0.73
N ALA A 1030 28.91 6.25 0.35
CA ALA A 1030 28.28 5.79 -0.90
C ALA A 1030 26.78 6.12 -0.93
N SER A 1031 26.12 6.14 0.23
CA SER A 1031 24.73 6.59 0.36
C SER A 1031 24.52 8.12 0.24
N GLY A 1032 25.58 8.90 -0.01
CA GLY A 1032 25.55 10.36 -0.07
C GLY A 1032 25.50 11.06 1.29
N GLN A 1033 25.72 10.34 2.40
CA GLN A 1033 25.68 10.87 3.76
C GLN A 1033 27.10 11.04 4.33
N ARG A 1034 27.47 12.24 4.79
CA ARG A 1034 28.76 12.46 5.48
C ARG A 1034 28.60 12.25 6.99
N PRO A 1035 29.42 11.40 7.64
CA PRO A 1035 29.35 11.17 9.08
C PRO A 1035 29.61 12.41 9.98
N GLY A 1036 30.12 13.52 9.41
CA GLY A 1036 30.60 14.70 10.16
C GLY A 1036 29.75 15.97 10.05
N ASP A 1037 28.62 15.94 9.33
CA ASP A 1037 27.83 17.15 9.03
C ASP A 1037 27.06 17.73 10.23
N ALA A 1038 27.08 17.09 11.40
CA ALA A 1038 26.41 17.55 12.61
C ALA A 1038 27.12 18.73 13.31
N ALA A 1039 28.41 18.96 13.04
CA ALA A 1039 29.20 19.93 13.81
C ALA A 1039 29.06 21.40 13.35
N GLN A 1040 28.38 21.69 12.23
CA GLN A 1040 28.34 23.05 11.64
C GLN A 1040 27.05 23.86 11.91
N SER A 1041 26.02 23.32 12.55
CA SER A 1041 24.76 24.05 12.78
C SER A 1041 24.62 24.73 14.16
N GLY A 1042 25.67 24.70 15.01
CA GLY A 1042 25.61 25.25 16.37
C GLY A 1042 25.93 26.75 16.53
N GLN A 1043 26.27 27.48 15.45
CA GLN A 1043 26.83 28.84 15.58
C GLN A 1043 25.93 30.02 15.20
N ASN A 1044 24.68 29.81 14.78
CA ASN A 1044 23.78 30.93 14.44
C ASN A 1044 22.40 30.79 15.12
N ARG A 1045 22.36 30.97 16.45
CA ARG A 1045 21.19 31.47 17.20
C ARG A 1045 21.68 32.24 18.43
N GLN A 1046 21.85 33.55 18.29
CA GLN A 1046 21.58 34.53 19.35
C GLN A 1046 20.22 35.13 19.08
#